data_AF-A0A9W8UEC0-F1
#
_entry.id   AF-A0A9W8UEC0-F1
#
_cell.length_a   1.000
_cell.length_b   1.000
_cell.length_c   1.000
_cell.angle_alpha   90.00
_cell.angle_beta   90.00
_cell.angle_gamma   90.00
#
_symmetry.space_group_name_H-M   'P 1'
#
loop_
_entity.id
_entity.type
_entity.pdbx_description
1 polymer ?
#
loop_
_entity_poly.entity_id
_entity_poly.type
_entity_poly.pdbx_seq_one_letter_code
_entity_poly.pdbx_strand_id
1 'polypeptide(L)'
;MVRVTEELALSSDSVTLYHAADPLLGHLPLLLFHGPSTTANYTLNSSRVQVHVFTPAGFQSFPRITISPNSPFYSVVHHLPREFQGDEVYRALAFGLFKYFTELPDCVKTYLKNLYPTRGRRPGSAPALFSEQHAADIVKDMVQSDHTADIIETLQDALQTQHISHVDMDLVLPPGAIVPLQSADLEEVPDDEDDILDPTLRQYGGYTPLIKLFGEPVFLPTSRLRRAPSKPTALNRSKSFLKDQKMELRMKLTELVETEERYVAKVRELVTNVAADFREGAQARAPGSLSPSEEELEKLFPSSADGILQVNSAFMEELRRILDETEEEAIRDMETPTMNFMGSKIGRTKDPSGALAIARLFLEWFPKFTACYQDYIKASQHFPTLLNSFLDQQSSFRQRVAQAGEQTIRSILIEPVQRLPRYSLLIDQIVGCIPMTHPALQPMLKARDIITNICSMDEPLPDKPHVTNRLRNMVEAWPLNLEPQGRLIATADFTELAPPFQPLINQSDRSGIFLLFSDCVVILKKMSGTMTGRDLLREIEKPSAAGLLISMTNAAGGPAAYEFVFTGWHDLAEVRFTEADDGTLFWMTSTEEMRGAHPGEHRISKAVTSRCFLLQEIYEARASKWGEDVVKARVEARFSEKERENPTWTLRSARMPDSNLGLHAAIFQEGADQLIEGRKEPAPIRVVVDHDRGTKGAPVGHYGVEIVVNVTTNDMKRVSMLTVGLNGRQFQDDVALEDFLPTMSRRGEFNDHKSADSDANEL
;
A
#
# COMPACT_ATOMS: atom_id res chain seq x y z
N MET A 1 -11.96 0.78 10.31
CA MET A 1 -12.25 2.06 9.66
C MET A 1 -12.41 3.07 10.77
N VAL A 2 -11.51 4.04 10.84
CA VAL A 2 -11.64 5.16 11.78
C VAL A 2 -12.53 6.19 11.13
N ARG A 3 -13.63 6.54 11.78
CA ARG A 3 -14.57 7.58 11.33
C ARG A 3 -13.92 8.95 11.50
N VAL A 4 -13.93 9.76 10.44
CA VAL A 4 -13.30 11.10 10.40
C VAL A 4 -14.34 12.20 10.48
N THR A 5 -15.54 11.99 9.92
CA THR A 5 -16.65 12.96 9.93
C THR A 5 -17.87 12.40 10.66
N GLU A 6 -18.70 13.28 11.23
CA GLU A 6 -19.97 12.88 11.84
C GLU A 6 -21.00 12.46 10.80
N GLU A 7 -21.90 11.56 11.19
CA GLU A 7 -22.98 11.06 10.33
C GLU A 7 -24.13 12.07 10.26
N LEU A 8 -24.56 12.39 9.03
CA LEU A 8 -25.63 13.34 8.81
C LEU A 8 -27.02 12.70 8.87
N ALA A 9 -27.59 12.63 10.07
CA ALA A 9 -28.95 12.15 10.29
C ALA A 9 -30.00 13.26 10.14
N LEU A 10 -30.36 13.62 8.90
CA LEU A 10 -31.51 14.47 8.60
C LEU A 10 -32.66 13.61 8.05
N SER A 11 -33.85 13.69 8.66
CA SER A 11 -35.06 13.05 8.12
C SER A 11 -35.89 14.10 7.38
N SER A 12 -36.01 13.94 6.06
CA SER A 12 -36.74 14.85 5.16
C SER A 12 -38.21 15.06 5.55
N ASP A 13 -38.83 14.06 6.18
CA ASP A 13 -40.22 14.16 6.67
C ASP A 13 -40.35 15.00 7.95
N SER A 14 -39.24 15.26 8.65
CA SER A 14 -39.23 15.86 10.00
C SER A 14 -38.65 17.26 10.05
N VAL A 15 -38.05 17.76 8.97
CA VAL A 15 -37.41 19.07 8.93
C VAL A 15 -37.79 19.86 7.69
N THR A 16 -37.70 21.18 7.79
CA THR A 16 -37.91 22.13 6.71
C THR A 16 -36.65 22.99 6.56
N LEU A 17 -36.19 23.17 5.33
CA LEU A 17 -35.01 23.98 5.03
C LEU A 17 -35.35 25.47 4.90
N TYR A 18 -34.54 26.29 5.55
CA TYR A 18 -34.47 27.74 5.41
C TYR A 18 -33.07 28.13 4.94
N HIS A 19 -32.96 29.07 4.00
CA HIS A 19 -31.66 29.50 3.47
C HIS A 19 -31.55 31.02 3.37
N ALA A 20 -30.33 31.52 3.50
CA ALA A 20 -29.96 32.92 3.30
C ALA A 20 -28.52 33.04 2.78
N ALA A 21 -28.13 34.21 2.32
CA ALA A 21 -26.73 34.54 2.02
C ALA A 21 -26.19 35.47 3.11
N ASP A 22 -25.03 35.16 3.70
CA ASP A 22 -24.45 35.96 4.79
C ASP A 22 -23.62 37.13 4.23
N PRO A 23 -24.05 38.40 4.40
CA PRO A 23 -23.35 39.56 3.87
C PRO A 23 -22.01 39.86 4.57
N LEU A 24 -21.79 39.35 5.79
CA LEU A 24 -20.52 39.51 6.51
C LEU A 24 -19.54 38.37 6.24
N LEU A 25 -20.00 37.22 5.73
CA LEU A 25 -19.19 36.10 5.22
C LEU A 25 -19.16 36.05 3.69
N GLY A 26 -18.98 37.21 3.03
CA GLY A 26 -18.75 37.27 1.59
C GLY A 26 -19.93 36.84 0.72
N HIS A 27 -21.17 36.93 1.23
CA HIS A 27 -22.41 36.47 0.58
C HIS A 27 -22.45 34.97 0.31
N LEU A 28 -21.76 34.17 1.13
CA LEU A 28 -21.83 32.72 1.06
C LEU A 28 -23.19 32.20 1.59
N PRO A 29 -23.69 31.07 1.05
CA PRO A 29 -24.98 30.52 1.44
C PRO A 29 -24.93 29.84 2.82
N LEU A 30 -26.00 30.00 3.59
CA LEU A 30 -26.26 29.31 4.84
C LEU A 30 -27.56 28.51 4.71
N LEU A 31 -27.55 27.26 5.19
CA LEU A 31 -28.69 26.36 5.18
C LEU A 31 -29.02 25.97 6.62
N LEU A 32 -30.26 26.21 7.05
CA LEU A 32 -30.76 25.86 8.36
C LEU A 32 -31.98 24.96 8.23
N PHE A 33 -31.91 23.76 8.82
CA PHE A 33 -33.04 22.85 8.90
C PHE A 33 -33.72 23.00 10.25
N HIS A 34 -35.04 23.16 10.25
CA HIS A 34 -35.85 23.29 11.46
C HIS A 34 -36.96 22.24 11.46
N GLY A 35 -37.22 21.64 12.63
CA GLY A 35 -38.31 20.69 12.79
C GLY A 35 -38.70 20.44 14.26
N PRO A 36 -39.79 19.71 14.52
CA PRO A 36 -40.10 19.24 15.86
C PRO A 36 -39.04 18.26 16.37
N SER A 37 -38.74 18.28 17.67
CA SER A 37 -37.80 17.32 18.27
C SER A 37 -38.37 15.89 18.27
N THR A 38 -37.50 14.88 18.08
CA THR A 38 -37.86 13.45 18.00
C THR A 38 -38.44 12.84 19.29
N THR A 39 -38.35 13.55 20.43
CA THR A 39 -38.92 13.12 21.72
C THR A 39 -39.90 14.17 22.24
N ALA A 40 -41.10 14.19 21.66
CA ALA A 40 -42.14 15.18 21.96
C ALA A 40 -42.82 14.91 23.32
N ASN A 41 -42.32 15.55 24.38
CA ASN A 41 -43.12 15.86 25.57
C ASN A 41 -43.30 17.39 25.62
N TYR A 42 -44.46 17.87 25.23
CA TYR A 42 -44.80 19.30 25.26
C TYR A 42 -44.89 19.79 26.72
N THR A 43 -44.15 20.84 27.06
CA THR A 43 -44.35 21.59 28.31
C THR A 43 -44.74 23.02 27.96
N LEU A 44 -45.69 23.59 28.70
CA LEU A 44 -46.46 24.79 28.36
C LEU A 44 -45.66 26.10 28.11
N ASN A 45 -44.34 26.13 28.35
CA ASN A 45 -43.50 27.34 28.25
C ASN A 45 -42.18 27.15 27.49
N SER A 46 -41.94 25.99 26.86
CA SER A 46 -40.70 25.76 26.11
C SER A 46 -40.93 24.94 24.86
N SER A 47 -40.54 25.50 23.73
CA SER A 47 -40.50 24.81 22.44
C SER A 47 -39.30 23.88 22.39
N ARG A 48 -39.55 22.57 22.23
CA ARG A 48 -38.51 21.57 21.96
C ARG A 48 -38.45 21.32 20.47
N VAL A 49 -37.42 21.85 19.84
CA VAL A 49 -37.24 21.76 18.39
C VAL A 49 -35.92 21.04 18.09
N GLN A 50 -35.70 20.76 16.81
CA GLN A 50 -34.40 20.43 16.26
C GLN A 50 -33.97 21.51 15.27
N VAL A 51 -32.69 21.87 15.31
CA VAL A 51 -32.09 22.85 14.39
C VAL A 51 -30.76 22.31 13.91
N HIS A 52 -30.55 22.26 12.60
CA HIS A 52 -29.28 21.83 11.99
C HIS A 52 -28.75 22.96 11.13
N VAL A 53 -27.53 23.42 11.43
CA VAL A 53 -26.94 24.61 10.82
C VAL A 53 -25.79 24.18 9.91
N PHE A 54 -25.83 24.59 8.64
CA PHE A 54 -24.76 24.37 7.67
C PHE A 54 -24.30 25.71 7.16
N THR A 55 -23.02 25.99 7.36
CA THR A 55 -22.39 27.22 6.88
C THR A 55 -21.01 26.90 6.29
N PRO A 56 -20.37 27.84 5.59
CA PRO A 56 -18.98 27.70 5.17
C PRO A 56 -17.99 27.55 6.34
N ALA A 57 -18.39 27.89 7.57
CA ALA A 57 -17.58 27.72 8.78
C ALA A 57 -17.65 26.30 9.35
N GLY A 58 -18.46 25.41 8.76
CA GLY A 58 -18.73 24.05 9.24
C GLY A 58 -20.23 23.83 9.43
N PHE A 59 -20.59 22.63 9.88
CA PHE A 59 -21.97 22.29 10.22
C PHE A 59 -22.09 21.82 11.66
N GLN A 60 -23.28 21.98 12.23
CA GLN A 60 -23.59 21.48 13.57
C GLN A 60 -25.07 21.09 13.66
N SER A 61 -25.33 19.95 14.28
CA SER A 61 -26.67 19.40 14.45
C SER A 61 -27.14 19.52 15.90
N PHE A 62 -28.29 20.16 16.12
CA PHE A 62 -28.97 20.22 17.42
C PHE A 62 -30.28 19.42 17.35
N PRO A 63 -30.25 18.09 17.51
CA PRO A 63 -31.44 17.24 17.42
C PRO A 63 -32.45 17.49 18.56
N ARG A 64 -31.98 18.12 19.64
CA ARG A 64 -32.78 18.46 20.83
C ARG A 64 -32.34 19.83 21.36
N ILE A 65 -33.12 20.87 21.10
CA ILE A 65 -32.91 22.21 21.65
C ILE A 65 -34.18 22.73 22.30
N THR A 66 -34.05 23.26 23.50
CA THR A 66 -35.17 23.86 24.25
C THR A 66 -35.01 25.37 24.23
N ILE A 67 -35.96 26.05 23.59
CA ILE A 67 -35.94 27.51 23.52
C ILE A 67 -36.57 28.06 24.80
N SER A 68 -35.75 28.69 25.63
CA SER A 68 -36.17 29.27 26.90
C SER A 68 -35.69 30.72 27.01
N PRO A 69 -36.54 31.67 27.46
CA PRO A 69 -36.14 33.04 27.75
C PRO A 69 -35.00 33.16 28.77
N ASN A 70 -34.82 32.16 29.61
CA ASN A 70 -33.76 32.12 30.63
C ASN A 70 -32.41 31.63 30.08
N SER A 71 -32.37 31.17 28.83
CA SER A 71 -31.13 30.70 28.21
C SER A 71 -30.24 31.88 27.82
N PRO A 72 -28.90 31.76 27.97
CA PRO A 72 -27.97 32.81 27.55
C PRO A 72 -28.03 33.12 26.04
N PHE A 73 -28.59 32.22 25.23
CA PHE A 73 -28.71 32.43 23.78
C PHE A 73 -30.01 33.12 23.36
N TYR A 74 -30.94 33.38 24.28
CA TYR A 74 -32.25 33.97 23.93
C TYR A 74 -32.16 35.46 23.58
N SER A 75 -31.09 36.15 23.98
CA SER A 75 -30.83 37.57 23.68
C SER A 75 -30.92 37.90 22.18
N VAL A 76 -30.56 36.95 21.30
CA VAL A 76 -30.70 37.07 19.85
C VAL A 76 -32.13 37.35 19.40
N VAL A 77 -33.13 36.80 20.09
CA VAL A 77 -34.55 36.97 19.74
C VAL A 77 -34.98 38.44 19.89
N HIS A 78 -34.40 39.16 20.86
CA HIS A 78 -34.71 40.59 21.06
C HIS A 78 -34.24 41.48 19.89
N HIS A 79 -33.28 40.99 19.09
CA HIS A 79 -32.75 41.70 17.92
C HIS A 79 -33.54 41.40 16.63
N LEU A 80 -34.44 40.41 16.63
CA LEU A 80 -35.35 40.16 15.50
C LEU A 80 -36.40 41.28 15.37
N PRO A 81 -36.90 41.58 14.17
CA PRO A 81 -38.09 42.41 13.98
C PRO A 81 -39.30 41.90 14.79
N ARG A 82 -40.14 42.82 15.30
CA ARG A 82 -41.26 42.49 16.19
C ARG A 82 -42.23 41.44 15.62
N GLU A 83 -42.39 41.40 14.31
CA GLU A 83 -43.20 40.42 13.59
C GLU A 83 -42.64 38.98 13.72
N PHE A 84 -41.31 38.82 13.70
CA PHE A 84 -40.65 37.51 13.83
C PHE A 84 -40.42 37.10 15.29
N GLN A 85 -40.43 38.04 16.24
CA GLN A 85 -40.32 37.72 17.67
C GLN A 85 -41.48 36.86 18.19
N GLY A 86 -42.66 36.95 17.56
CA GLY A 86 -43.82 36.13 17.88
C GLY A 86 -43.83 34.75 17.20
N ASP A 87 -43.02 34.56 16.16
CA ASP A 87 -42.97 33.34 15.38
C ASP A 87 -42.03 32.32 16.06
N GLU A 88 -42.54 31.11 16.31
CA GLU A 88 -41.77 30.04 16.94
C GLU A 88 -40.60 29.57 16.06
N VAL A 89 -40.79 29.53 14.73
CA VAL A 89 -39.77 29.07 13.78
C VAL A 89 -38.62 30.07 13.71
N TYR A 90 -38.90 31.35 13.51
CA TYR A 90 -37.84 32.36 13.42
C TYR A 90 -37.10 32.53 14.75
N ARG A 91 -37.80 32.39 15.89
CA ARG A 91 -37.14 32.31 17.20
C ARG A 91 -36.20 31.11 17.29
N ALA A 92 -36.63 29.94 16.84
CA ALA A 92 -35.83 28.72 16.81
C ALA A 92 -34.58 28.87 15.93
N LEU A 93 -34.75 29.39 14.71
CA LEU A 93 -33.67 29.61 13.76
C LEU A 93 -32.64 30.60 14.33
N ALA A 94 -33.08 31.74 14.87
CA ALA A 94 -32.17 32.72 15.47
C ALA A 94 -31.44 32.18 16.69
N PHE A 95 -32.15 31.48 17.58
CA PHE A 95 -31.57 30.83 18.75
C PHE A 95 -30.53 29.78 18.37
N GLY A 96 -30.85 28.89 17.43
CA GLY A 96 -29.96 27.83 16.96
C GLY A 96 -28.74 28.37 16.23
N LEU A 97 -28.90 29.37 15.36
CA LEU A 97 -27.79 30.02 14.66
C LEU A 97 -26.83 30.74 15.61
N PHE A 98 -27.36 31.46 16.61
CA PHE A 98 -26.52 32.15 17.58
C PHE A 98 -25.82 31.18 18.53
N LYS A 99 -26.48 30.09 18.91
CA LYS A 99 -25.84 28.98 19.64
C LYS A 99 -24.66 28.41 18.82
N TYR A 100 -24.87 28.11 17.54
CA TYR A 100 -23.81 27.67 16.62
C TYR A 100 -22.65 28.69 16.56
N PHE A 101 -22.94 29.98 16.40
CA PHE A 101 -21.91 31.02 16.43
C PHE A 101 -21.13 31.04 17.74
N THR A 102 -21.77 30.74 18.87
CA THR A 102 -21.07 30.68 20.16
C THR A 102 -20.17 29.45 20.25
N GLU A 103 -20.65 28.28 19.82
CA GLU A 103 -19.95 26.99 19.89
C GLU A 103 -18.86 26.80 18.81
N LEU A 104 -18.85 27.64 17.76
CA LEU A 104 -17.80 27.64 16.74
C LEU A 104 -16.40 27.82 17.36
N PRO A 105 -15.38 27.01 16.94
CA PRO A 105 -14.01 27.15 17.44
C PRO A 105 -13.41 28.54 17.19
N ASP A 106 -12.64 29.05 18.16
CA ASP A 106 -12.05 30.39 18.07
C ASP A 106 -11.05 30.55 16.92
N CYS A 107 -10.34 29.46 16.56
CA CYS A 107 -9.45 29.44 15.41
C CYS A 107 -10.22 29.66 14.10
N VAL A 108 -11.38 29.01 13.92
CA VAL A 108 -12.27 29.17 12.75
C VAL A 108 -12.83 30.59 12.71
N LYS A 109 -13.32 31.10 13.84
CA LYS A 109 -13.81 32.49 13.94
C LYS A 109 -12.72 33.49 13.54
N THR A 110 -11.51 33.30 14.03
CA THR A 110 -10.37 34.18 13.75
C THR A 110 -9.97 34.12 12.29
N TYR A 111 -9.90 32.91 11.72
CA TYR A 111 -9.62 32.70 10.30
C TYR A 111 -10.64 33.41 9.41
N LEU A 112 -11.94 33.22 9.66
CA LEU A 112 -12.99 33.85 8.86
C LEU A 112 -13.03 35.37 9.00
N LYS A 113 -12.78 35.90 10.20
CA LYS A 113 -12.64 37.36 10.41
C LYS A 113 -11.48 37.95 9.59
N ASN A 114 -10.39 37.20 9.42
CA ASN A 114 -9.25 37.61 8.62
C ASN A 114 -9.51 37.48 7.13
N LEU A 115 -10.22 36.43 6.71
CA LEU A 115 -10.57 36.17 5.31
C LEU A 115 -11.61 37.17 4.77
N TYR A 116 -12.58 37.55 5.61
CA TYR A 116 -13.63 38.52 5.30
C TYR A 116 -13.56 39.73 6.24
N PRO A 117 -12.55 40.60 6.09
CA PRO A 117 -12.39 41.74 6.97
C PRO A 117 -13.51 42.76 6.72
N THR A 118 -14.24 43.12 7.78
CA THR A 118 -15.31 44.14 7.73
C THR A 118 -14.77 45.58 7.69
N ARG A 119 -13.64 45.80 6.99
CA ARG A 119 -12.97 47.10 6.88
C ARG A 119 -13.75 48.04 5.97
N GLY A 120 -14.13 49.21 6.50
CA GLY A 120 -14.80 50.28 5.75
C GLY A 120 -16.12 50.78 6.36
N ARG A 121 -16.66 50.11 7.39
CA ARG A 121 -17.85 50.57 8.12
C ARG A 121 -17.43 51.42 9.33
N ARG A 122 -18.16 52.50 9.61
CA ARG A 122 -17.85 53.43 10.72
C ARG A 122 -17.76 52.65 12.04
N PRO A 123 -16.82 53.00 12.95
CA PRO A 123 -16.75 52.39 14.27
C PRO A 123 -18.12 52.48 14.97
N GLY A 124 -18.71 51.35 15.32
CA GLY A 124 -19.97 51.25 16.08
C GLY A 124 -21.28 51.22 15.28
N SER A 125 -21.28 51.19 13.94
CA SER A 125 -22.51 51.24 13.14
C SER A 125 -22.92 49.92 12.46
N ALA A 126 -22.12 48.86 12.57
CA ALA A 126 -22.39 47.58 11.91
C ALA A 126 -22.26 46.42 12.90
N PRO A 127 -23.12 45.39 12.80
CA PRO A 127 -23.02 44.19 13.63
C PRO A 127 -21.65 43.53 13.46
N ALA A 128 -21.07 43.07 14.58
CA ALA A 128 -19.83 42.31 14.55
C ALA A 128 -20.11 40.89 14.04
N LEU A 129 -19.15 40.32 13.30
CA LEU A 129 -19.24 38.94 12.82
C LEU A 129 -19.40 37.98 14.01
N PHE A 130 -20.36 37.06 13.91
CA PHE A 130 -20.77 36.10 14.95
C PHE A 130 -21.46 36.72 16.19
N SER A 131 -21.98 37.95 16.10
CA SER A 131 -22.77 38.57 17.18
C SER A 131 -24.25 38.18 17.17
N GLU A 132 -24.97 38.51 18.23
CA GLU A 132 -26.43 38.36 18.34
C GLU A 132 -27.15 39.10 17.20
N GLN A 133 -26.81 40.37 16.97
CA GLN A 133 -27.40 41.15 15.88
C GLN A 133 -27.11 40.51 14.51
N HIS A 134 -25.92 39.96 14.31
CA HIS A 134 -25.56 39.27 13.06
C HIS A 134 -26.47 38.06 12.80
N ALA A 135 -26.67 37.19 13.78
CA ALA A 135 -27.54 36.04 13.65
C ALA A 135 -29.00 36.45 13.38
N ALA A 136 -29.49 37.48 14.07
CA ALA A 136 -30.85 38.01 13.86
C ALA A 136 -31.04 38.60 12.46
N ASP A 137 -30.06 39.34 11.95
CA ASP A 137 -30.10 39.91 10.59
C ASP A 137 -30.13 38.82 9.51
N ILE A 138 -29.34 37.75 9.67
CA ILE A 138 -29.36 36.59 8.76
C ILE A 138 -30.74 35.93 8.76
N VAL A 139 -31.27 35.62 9.95
CA VAL A 139 -32.54 34.88 10.09
C VAL A 139 -33.73 35.68 9.56
N LYS A 140 -33.68 37.01 9.70
CA LYS A 140 -34.67 37.90 9.09
C LYS A 140 -34.72 37.76 7.56
N ASP A 141 -33.58 37.56 6.92
CA ASP A 141 -33.46 37.47 5.46
C ASP A 141 -33.61 36.01 4.94
N MET A 142 -33.93 35.05 5.81
CA MET A 142 -34.11 33.65 5.42
C MET A 142 -35.39 33.39 4.64
N VAL A 143 -35.28 32.51 3.64
CA VAL A 143 -36.37 32.04 2.80
C VAL A 143 -36.53 30.53 2.98
N GLN A 144 -37.78 30.08 3.12
CA GLN A 144 -38.12 28.66 3.15
C GLN A 144 -37.95 28.02 1.77
N SER A 145 -37.34 26.83 1.71
CA SER A 145 -37.13 26.10 0.45
C SER A 145 -38.23 25.06 0.19
N ASP A 146 -38.63 24.95 -1.08
CA ASP A 146 -39.57 23.92 -1.56
C ASP A 146 -38.88 22.57 -1.86
N HIS A 147 -37.54 22.53 -1.91
CA HIS A 147 -36.74 21.38 -2.33
C HIS A 147 -35.99 20.71 -1.17
N THR A 148 -36.60 20.67 0.02
CA THR A 148 -35.92 20.19 1.23
C THR A 148 -35.40 18.75 1.08
N ALA A 149 -36.17 17.84 0.47
CA ALA A 149 -35.77 16.44 0.29
C ALA A 149 -34.55 16.29 -0.63
N ASP A 150 -34.59 16.88 -1.83
CA ASP A 150 -33.50 16.80 -2.82
C ASP A 150 -32.18 17.38 -2.26
N ILE A 151 -32.27 18.45 -1.45
CA ILE A 151 -31.09 19.08 -0.83
C ILE A 151 -30.54 18.19 0.29
N ILE A 152 -31.39 17.53 1.08
CA ILE A 152 -30.95 16.56 2.09
C ILE A 152 -30.20 15.40 1.43
N GLU A 153 -30.76 14.82 0.37
CA GLU A 153 -30.11 13.74 -0.39
C GLU A 153 -28.74 14.20 -0.92
N THR A 154 -28.69 15.37 -1.55
CA THR A 154 -27.43 15.95 -2.05
C THR A 154 -26.41 16.20 -0.94
N LEU A 155 -26.84 16.68 0.24
CA LEU A 155 -25.95 16.91 1.38
C LEU A 155 -25.48 15.60 2.01
N GLN A 156 -26.34 14.57 2.07
CA GLN A 156 -25.97 13.25 2.57
C GLN A 156 -24.92 12.60 1.68
N ASP A 157 -25.05 12.70 0.35
CA ASP A 157 -24.06 12.23 -0.60
C ASP A 157 -22.74 13.01 -0.49
N ALA A 158 -22.82 14.34 -0.42
CA ALA A 158 -21.65 15.21 -0.44
C ALA A 158 -20.87 15.23 0.88
N LEU A 159 -21.56 15.11 2.01
CA LEU A 159 -21.01 15.11 3.37
C LEU A 159 -21.05 13.72 4.01
N GLN A 160 -21.08 12.68 3.19
CA GLN A 160 -21.05 11.31 3.66
C GLN A 160 -19.87 11.06 4.61
N THR A 161 -20.07 10.09 5.50
CA THR A 161 -19.08 9.73 6.51
C THR A 161 -17.78 9.31 5.82
N GLN A 162 -16.69 9.96 6.19
CA GLN A 162 -15.36 9.65 5.68
C GLN A 162 -14.61 8.75 6.67
N HIS A 163 -13.83 7.83 6.12
CA HIS A 163 -13.12 6.82 6.88
C HIS A 163 -11.64 6.74 6.50
N ILE A 164 -10.84 6.23 7.44
CA ILE A 164 -9.48 5.75 7.19
C ILE A 164 -9.47 4.23 7.44
N SER A 165 -9.16 3.47 6.39
CA SER A 165 -9.08 2.01 6.45
C SER A 165 -7.69 1.48 6.75
N HIS A 166 -6.64 2.27 6.50
CA HIS A 166 -5.25 1.84 6.71
C HIS A 166 -4.47 2.90 7.48
N VAL A 167 -3.76 2.47 8.53
CA VAL A 167 -3.02 3.35 9.43
C VAL A 167 -1.56 2.98 9.43
N ASP A 168 -0.71 4.00 9.32
CA ASP A 168 0.75 3.92 9.41
C ASP A 168 1.17 4.10 10.87
N MET A 169 1.95 3.15 11.39
CA MET A 169 2.36 3.11 12.79
C MET A 169 3.85 2.76 12.91
N ASP A 170 4.51 3.35 13.91
CA ASP A 170 5.84 2.93 14.36
C ASP A 170 5.69 2.19 15.70
N LEU A 171 6.23 0.97 15.80
CA LEU A 171 6.36 0.21 17.04
C LEU A 171 7.84 0.14 17.42
N VAL A 172 8.23 0.93 18.41
CA VAL A 172 9.63 1.08 18.83
C VAL A 172 9.90 0.23 20.06
N LEU A 173 10.82 -0.72 19.90
CA LEU A 173 11.29 -1.61 20.95
C LEU A 173 12.60 -1.10 21.58
N PRO A 174 12.90 -1.48 22.84
CA PRO A 174 14.14 -1.11 23.48
C PRO A 174 15.37 -1.67 22.74
N PRO A 175 16.53 -1.02 22.80
CA PRO A 175 17.76 -1.53 22.22
C PRO A 175 18.09 -2.95 22.72
N GLY A 176 18.36 -3.87 21.80
CA GLY A 176 18.65 -5.27 22.11
C GLY A 176 17.42 -6.17 22.24
N ALA A 177 16.22 -5.63 22.05
CA ALA A 177 14.99 -6.42 22.03
C ALA A 177 14.85 -7.31 20.79
N ILE A 178 15.50 -6.95 19.68
CA ILE A 178 15.49 -7.73 18.44
C ILE A 178 16.85 -8.40 18.25
N VAL A 179 16.86 -9.73 18.28
CA VAL A 179 18.05 -10.57 18.08
C VAL A 179 17.94 -11.27 16.72
N PRO A 180 18.75 -10.87 15.72
CA PRO A 180 18.74 -11.49 14.40
C PRO A 180 18.98 -13.00 14.46
N LEU A 181 18.18 -13.74 13.70
CA LEU A 181 18.32 -15.20 13.58
C LEU A 181 19.58 -15.55 12.79
N GLN A 182 20.34 -16.52 13.29
CA GLN A 182 21.47 -17.12 12.59
C GLN A 182 20.98 -18.23 11.64
N SER A 183 21.83 -18.63 10.69
CA SER A 183 21.50 -19.70 9.75
C SER A 183 21.17 -21.02 10.46
N ALA A 184 21.85 -21.31 11.58
CA ALA A 184 21.60 -22.49 12.40
C ALA A 184 20.19 -22.48 13.02
N ASP A 185 19.71 -21.31 13.49
CA ASP A 185 18.39 -21.16 14.09
C ASP A 185 17.27 -21.45 13.07
N LEU A 186 17.54 -21.28 11.78
CA LEU A 186 16.59 -21.56 10.70
C LEU A 186 16.55 -23.05 10.30
N GLU A 187 17.48 -23.87 10.78
CA GLU A 187 17.51 -25.33 10.53
C GLU A 187 16.74 -26.12 11.60
N GLU A 188 16.54 -25.54 12.79
CA GLU A 188 15.72 -26.15 13.84
C GLU A 188 14.23 -26.05 13.49
N VAL A 189 13.52 -27.18 13.58
CA VAL A 189 12.06 -27.23 13.44
C VAL A 189 11.44 -26.74 14.76
N PRO A 190 10.71 -25.61 14.77
CA PRO A 190 10.08 -25.12 16.00
C PRO A 190 8.95 -26.02 16.48
N ASP A 191 8.69 -26.03 17.80
CA ASP A 191 7.54 -26.72 18.39
C ASP A 191 6.23 -25.92 18.25
N ASP A 192 6.30 -24.58 18.14
CA ASP A 192 5.15 -23.67 17.96
C ASP A 192 4.76 -23.58 16.46
N GLU A 193 3.47 -23.75 16.16
CA GLU A 193 2.92 -23.63 14.80
C GLU A 193 3.13 -22.23 14.21
N ASP A 194 3.02 -21.20 15.04
CA ASP A 194 3.22 -19.81 14.62
C ASP A 194 4.66 -19.56 14.20
N ASP A 195 5.63 -20.17 14.89
CA ASP A 195 7.06 -20.06 14.57
C ASP A 195 7.43 -20.82 13.28
N ILE A 196 6.69 -21.88 12.95
CA ILE A 196 6.81 -22.61 11.69
C ILE A 196 6.30 -21.75 10.52
N LEU A 197 5.17 -21.08 10.71
CA LEU A 197 4.52 -20.25 9.69
C LEU A 197 5.22 -18.90 9.51
N ASP A 198 5.67 -18.30 10.60
CA ASP A 198 6.45 -17.08 10.62
C ASP A 198 7.71 -17.21 11.49
N PRO A 199 8.80 -17.69 10.89
CA PRO A 199 10.09 -17.81 11.56
C PRO A 199 10.61 -16.51 12.17
N THR A 200 10.20 -15.35 11.65
CA THR A 200 10.69 -14.04 12.11
C THR A 200 10.23 -13.73 13.53
N LEU A 201 9.18 -14.37 14.05
CA LEU A 201 8.70 -14.16 15.42
C LEU A 201 9.73 -14.51 16.50
N ARG A 202 10.67 -15.41 16.19
CA ARG A 202 11.73 -15.86 17.11
C ARG A 202 12.76 -14.77 17.42
N GLN A 203 12.84 -13.71 16.60
CA GLN A 203 13.80 -12.62 16.82
C GLN A 203 13.42 -11.67 17.96
N TYR A 204 12.17 -11.74 18.47
CA TYR A 204 11.64 -10.77 19.44
C TYR A 204 11.71 -11.23 20.90
N GLY A 205 12.19 -12.45 21.17
CA GLY A 205 12.36 -12.99 22.52
C GLY A 205 11.11 -12.81 23.40
N GLY A 206 11.26 -12.12 24.53
CA GLY A 206 10.14 -11.86 25.46
C GLY A 206 9.00 -11.01 24.88
N TYR A 207 9.25 -10.25 23.81
CA TYR A 207 8.24 -9.39 23.17
C TYR A 207 7.41 -10.11 22.11
N THR A 208 7.76 -11.34 21.72
CA THR A 208 7.05 -12.11 20.68
C THR A 208 5.52 -12.10 20.84
N PRO A 209 4.93 -12.31 22.04
CA PRO A 209 3.47 -12.25 22.20
C PRO A 209 2.83 -10.92 21.79
N LEU A 210 3.50 -9.79 22.06
CA LEU A 210 3.02 -8.46 21.64
C LEU A 210 3.13 -8.28 20.13
N ILE A 211 4.21 -8.76 19.52
CA ILE A 211 4.45 -8.65 18.08
C ILE A 211 3.49 -9.52 17.27
N LYS A 212 3.10 -10.69 17.79
CA LYS A 212 2.07 -11.56 17.19
C LYS A 212 0.74 -10.81 16.97
N LEU A 213 0.38 -9.85 17.84
CA LEU A 213 -0.86 -9.06 17.69
C LEU A 213 -0.86 -8.22 16.41
N PHE A 214 0.31 -7.76 15.95
CA PHE A 214 0.45 -6.92 14.75
C PHE A 214 0.40 -7.71 13.44
N GLY A 215 -0.02 -8.97 13.49
CA GLY A 215 -0.38 -9.76 12.31
C GLY A 215 0.83 -10.24 11.54
N GLU A 216 0.71 -10.38 10.21
CA GLU A 216 1.72 -11.01 9.37
C GLU A 216 2.79 -10.02 8.88
N PRO A 217 4.02 -10.49 8.61
CA PRO A 217 5.03 -9.67 7.96
C PRO A 217 4.60 -9.27 6.55
N VAL A 218 4.80 -7.99 6.24
CA VAL A 218 4.56 -7.35 4.94
C VAL A 218 5.90 -7.10 4.27
N PHE A 219 5.99 -7.50 3.01
CA PHE A 219 7.19 -7.31 2.23
C PHE A 219 7.20 -5.95 1.52
N LEU A 220 8.31 -5.21 1.68
CA LEU A 220 8.63 -4.03 0.89
C LEU A 220 9.85 -4.33 0.00
N PRO A 221 9.78 -4.14 -1.33
CA PRO A 221 10.89 -4.40 -2.23
C PRO A 221 12.16 -3.58 -1.90
N THR A 222 13.32 -4.18 -2.07
CA THR A 222 14.65 -3.52 -2.04
C THR A 222 15.44 -3.86 -3.30
N SER A 223 16.57 -3.18 -3.50
CA SER A 223 17.51 -3.50 -4.60
C SER A 223 18.01 -4.95 -4.55
N ARG A 224 18.18 -5.55 -3.36
CA ARG A 224 18.60 -6.95 -3.20
C ARG A 224 17.46 -7.94 -3.34
N LEU A 225 16.29 -7.61 -2.79
CA LEU A 225 15.13 -8.49 -2.77
C LEU A 225 13.93 -7.77 -3.37
N ARG A 226 13.57 -8.08 -4.62
CA ARG A 226 12.48 -7.42 -5.35
C ARG A 226 11.12 -8.07 -5.17
N ARG A 227 11.10 -9.34 -4.79
CA ARG A 227 9.88 -10.13 -4.61
C ARG A 227 9.77 -10.64 -3.19
N ALA A 228 8.54 -10.70 -2.71
CA ALA A 228 8.26 -11.21 -1.38
C ALA A 228 8.76 -12.66 -1.27
N PRO A 229 9.40 -13.03 -0.15
CA PRO A 229 9.73 -14.40 0.12
C PRO A 229 8.52 -15.31 -0.01
N SER A 230 8.82 -16.51 -0.46
CA SER A 230 7.89 -17.60 -0.64
C SER A 230 7.08 -17.91 0.62
N LYS A 231 5.78 -17.60 0.61
CA LYS A 231 4.85 -18.17 1.59
C LYS A 231 4.38 -19.56 1.14
N PRO A 232 4.14 -20.50 2.06
CA PRO A 232 3.55 -21.79 1.75
C PRO A 232 2.03 -21.64 1.52
N THR A 233 1.64 -21.29 0.29
CA THR A 233 0.23 -21.04 -0.08
C THR A 233 -0.65 -22.28 -0.08
N ALA A 234 -0.05 -23.49 -0.14
CA ALA A 234 -0.73 -24.78 -0.22
C ALA A 234 -0.25 -25.75 0.86
N LEU A 235 -0.07 -25.27 2.09
CA LEU A 235 0.40 -26.14 3.18
C LEU A 235 -0.70 -27.10 3.62
N ASN A 236 -0.45 -28.40 3.51
CA ASN A 236 -1.21 -29.41 4.25
C ASN A 236 -0.95 -29.18 5.74
N ARG A 237 -1.92 -28.57 6.46
CA ARG A 237 -1.87 -28.32 7.91
C ARG A 237 -1.86 -29.59 8.77
N SER A 238 -1.83 -30.78 8.15
CA SER A 238 -1.73 -32.04 8.86
C SER A 238 -0.35 -32.19 9.50
N LYS A 239 -0.29 -32.31 10.82
CA LYS A 239 0.94 -32.64 11.58
C LYS A 239 1.48 -34.04 11.28
N SER A 240 0.63 -34.93 10.78
CA SER A 240 0.97 -36.31 10.46
C SER A 240 1.38 -36.48 9.00
N PHE A 241 2.49 -37.17 8.75
CA PHE A 241 2.93 -37.51 7.41
C PHE A 241 2.31 -38.84 6.96
N LEU A 242 1.26 -38.77 6.12
CA LEU A 242 0.49 -39.95 5.70
C LEU A 242 1.27 -40.80 4.69
N LYS A 243 0.98 -42.10 4.63
CA LYS A 243 1.65 -43.04 3.70
C LYS A 243 1.50 -42.60 2.24
N ASP A 244 0.31 -42.17 1.84
CA ASP A 244 0.04 -41.72 0.47
C ASP A 244 0.84 -40.45 0.13
N GLN A 245 0.98 -39.52 1.09
CA GLN A 245 1.80 -38.32 0.94
C GLN A 245 3.30 -38.66 0.81
N LYS A 246 3.81 -39.64 1.57
CA LYS A 246 5.19 -40.13 1.45
C LYS A 246 5.45 -40.74 0.07
N MET A 247 4.50 -41.52 -0.44
CA MET A 247 4.58 -42.12 -1.77
C MET A 247 4.56 -41.04 -2.86
N GLU A 248 3.65 -40.08 -2.74
CA GLU A 248 3.54 -38.97 -3.68
C GLU A 248 4.80 -38.10 -3.68
N LEU A 249 5.33 -37.75 -2.49
CA LEU A 249 6.60 -37.05 -2.36
C LEU A 249 7.71 -37.79 -3.10
N ARG A 250 7.84 -39.09 -2.87
CA ARG A 250 8.89 -39.88 -3.52
C ARG A 250 8.73 -39.91 -5.04
N MET A 251 7.51 -40.06 -5.55
CA MET A 251 7.25 -39.96 -7.00
C MET A 251 7.66 -38.60 -7.57
N LYS A 252 7.40 -37.50 -6.85
CA LYS A 252 7.79 -36.15 -7.27
C LYS A 252 9.31 -35.93 -7.25
N LEU A 253 10.02 -36.50 -6.29
CA LEU A 253 11.48 -36.48 -6.27
C LEU A 253 12.07 -37.29 -7.45
N THR A 254 11.47 -38.43 -7.79
CA THR A 254 11.87 -39.21 -8.98
C THR A 254 11.60 -38.43 -10.28
N GLU A 255 10.42 -37.81 -10.40
CA GLU A 255 10.06 -36.97 -11.55
C GLU A 255 11.07 -35.81 -11.75
N LEU A 256 11.51 -35.18 -10.67
CA LEU A 256 12.55 -34.15 -10.71
C LEU A 256 13.85 -34.67 -11.36
N VAL A 257 14.34 -35.83 -10.92
CA VAL A 257 15.58 -36.43 -11.46
C VAL A 257 15.39 -36.82 -12.93
N GLU A 258 14.30 -37.49 -13.28
CA GLU A 258 14.03 -37.88 -14.68
C GLU A 258 13.96 -36.67 -15.62
N THR A 259 13.30 -35.60 -15.18
CA THR A 259 13.20 -34.38 -16.00
C THR A 259 14.54 -33.64 -16.09
N GLU A 260 15.41 -33.75 -15.08
CA GLU A 260 16.77 -33.21 -15.13
C GLU A 260 17.67 -34.01 -16.08
N GLU A 261 17.60 -35.35 -16.06
CA GLU A 261 18.34 -36.21 -16.99
C GLU A 261 17.97 -35.90 -18.45
N ARG A 262 16.67 -35.76 -18.75
CA ARG A 262 16.20 -35.37 -20.09
C ARG A 262 16.66 -33.96 -20.46
N TYR A 263 16.68 -33.03 -19.51
CA TYR A 263 17.16 -31.67 -19.75
C TYR A 263 18.65 -31.64 -20.07
N VAL A 264 19.48 -32.28 -19.26
CA VAL A 264 20.93 -32.39 -19.48
C VAL A 264 21.24 -33.04 -20.83
N ALA A 265 20.47 -34.07 -21.23
CA ALA A 265 20.62 -34.69 -22.55
C ALA A 265 20.34 -33.69 -23.70
N LYS A 266 19.30 -32.87 -23.59
CA LYS A 266 18.99 -31.82 -24.59
C LYS A 266 20.05 -30.72 -24.64
N VAL A 267 20.55 -30.26 -23.49
CA VAL A 267 21.62 -29.24 -23.46
C VAL A 267 22.93 -29.83 -24.02
N ARG A 268 23.20 -31.11 -23.76
CA ARG A 268 24.35 -31.81 -24.36
C ARG A 268 24.21 -31.87 -25.88
N GLU A 269 23.02 -32.18 -26.39
CA GLU A 269 22.75 -32.13 -27.84
C GLU A 269 22.99 -30.72 -28.40
N LEU A 270 22.53 -29.67 -27.72
CA LEU A 270 22.77 -28.27 -28.11
C LEU A 270 24.26 -27.94 -28.22
N VAL A 271 25.04 -28.32 -27.22
CA VAL A 271 26.46 -27.92 -27.11
C VAL A 271 27.36 -28.81 -27.97
N THR A 272 27.21 -30.13 -27.85
CA THR A 272 28.15 -31.11 -28.41
C THR A 272 27.83 -31.46 -29.86
N ASN A 273 26.55 -31.44 -30.26
CA ASN A 273 26.17 -31.76 -31.64
C ASN A 273 25.89 -30.47 -32.42
N VAL A 274 24.90 -29.69 -31.97
CA VAL A 274 24.42 -28.53 -32.73
C VAL A 274 25.50 -27.43 -32.80
N ALA A 275 25.95 -26.92 -31.66
CA ALA A 275 26.91 -25.83 -31.62
C ALA A 275 28.29 -26.23 -32.18
N ALA A 276 28.76 -27.45 -31.91
CA ALA A 276 30.03 -27.95 -32.44
C ALA A 276 30.02 -28.04 -33.99
N ASP A 277 28.97 -28.63 -34.58
CA ASP A 277 28.82 -28.72 -36.04
C ASP A 277 28.79 -27.34 -36.71
N PHE A 278 28.20 -26.35 -36.05
CA PHE A 278 28.18 -24.97 -36.54
C PHE A 278 29.53 -24.26 -36.37
N ARG A 279 30.24 -24.46 -35.25
CA ARG A 279 31.58 -23.92 -34.98
C ARG A 279 32.61 -24.49 -35.97
N GLU A 280 32.63 -25.79 -36.20
CA GLU A 280 33.54 -26.44 -37.17
C GLU A 280 33.32 -25.92 -38.59
N GLY A 281 32.06 -25.77 -39.01
CA GLY A 281 31.77 -25.23 -40.34
C GLY A 281 31.98 -23.72 -40.48
N ALA A 282 32.13 -22.98 -39.38
CA ALA A 282 32.54 -21.58 -39.39
C ALA A 282 34.07 -21.45 -39.49
N GLN A 283 34.82 -22.35 -38.85
CA GLN A 283 36.28 -22.44 -38.97
C GLN A 283 36.73 -22.94 -40.35
N ALA A 284 35.95 -23.81 -41.01
CA ALA A 284 36.19 -24.27 -42.38
C ALA A 284 35.78 -23.26 -43.48
N ARG A 285 35.45 -22.00 -43.13
CA ARG A 285 34.92 -20.99 -44.05
C ARG A 285 35.98 -20.43 -44.99
N ALA A 286 35.65 -20.34 -46.28
CA ALA A 286 36.43 -19.58 -47.27
C ALA A 286 36.24 -18.05 -47.09
N PRO A 287 37.30 -17.24 -47.17
CA PRO A 287 37.21 -15.79 -47.03
C PRO A 287 36.31 -15.20 -48.14
N GLY A 288 35.12 -14.70 -47.77
CA GLY A 288 34.11 -14.16 -48.70
C GLY A 288 32.74 -14.86 -48.72
N SER A 289 32.54 -15.95 -47.97
CA SER A 289 31.23 -16.62 -47.86
C SER A 289 30.19 -15.77 -47.12
N LEU A 290 28.90 -15.86 -47.49
CA LEU A 290 27.75 -15.23 -46.80
C LEU A 290 27.28 -16.04 -45.57
N SER A 291 28.11 -16.95 -45.06
CA SER A 291 27.79 -17.73 -43.84
C SER A 291 28.17 -16.93 -42.59
N PRO A 292 27.50 -17.14 -41.44
CA PRO A 292 27.78 -16.42 -40.20
C PRO A 292 29.26 -16.46 -39.82
N SER A 293 29.79 -15.36 -39.29
CA SER A 293 31.13 -15.30 -38.68
C SER A 293 31.20 -16.03 -37.35
N GLU A 294 32.41 -16.32 -36.88
CA GLU A 294 32.63 -16.95 -35.57
C GLU A 294 32.05 -16.09 -34.43
N GLU A 295 32.19 -14.76 -34.52
CA GLU A 295 31.61 -13.81 -33.55
C GLU A 295 30.07 -13.79 -33.57
N GLU A 296 29.45 -13.93 -34.74
CA GLU A 296 27.99 -14.00 -34.89
C GLU A 296 27.42 -15.34 -34.40
N LEU A 297 28.17 -16.43 -34.55
CA LEU A 297 27.82 -17.74 -34.00
C LEU A 297 28.02 -17.80 -32.49
N GLU A 298 29.05 -17.14 -31.96
CA GLU A 298 29.24 -16.99 -30.51
C GLU A 298 28.08 -16.22 -29.87
N LYS A 299 27.46 -15.27 -30.57
CA LYS A 299 26.23 -14.59 -30.13
C LYS A 299 25.00 -15.50 -30.14
N LEU A 300 24.93 -16.52 -31.01
CA LEU A 300 23.82 -17.48 -31.06
C LEU A 300 24.02 -18.69 -30.12
N PHE A 301 25.26 -19.11 -29.93
CA PHE A 301 25.68 -20.21 -29.05
C PHE A 301 26.74 -19.72 -28.04
N PRO A 302 26.33 -18.92 -27.05
CA PRO A 302 27.26 -18.31 -26.10
C PRO A 302 27.98 -19.37 -25.26
N SER A 303 29.20 -19.06 -24.81
CA SER A 303 29.99 -19.93 -23.91
C SER A 303 29.29 -20.21 -22.57
N SER A 304 28.29 -19.41 -22.21
CA SER A 304 27.42 -19.68 -21.08
C SER A 304 26.61 -20.98 -21.23
N ALA A 305 26.34 -21.45 -22.46
CA ALA A 305 25.70 -22.74 -22.71
C ALA A 305 26.57 -23.92 -22.27
N ASP A 306 27.88 -23.83 -22.50
CA ASP A 306 28.86 -24.80 -22.03
C ASP A 306 28.90 -24.82 -20.49
N GLY A 307 28.84 -23.64 -19.86
CA GLY A 307 28.73 -23.49 -18.41
C GLY A 307 27.44 -24.08 -17.82
N ILE A 308 26.29 -23.89 -18.49
CA ILE A 308 25.01 -24.52 -18.11
C ILE A 308 25.14 -26.04 -18.17
N LEU A 309 25.68 -26.59 -19.27
CA LEU A 309 25.86 -28.04 -19.40
C LEU A 309 26.70 -28.62 -18.26
N GLN A 310 27.82 -27.98 -17.93
CA GLN A 310 28.72 -28.43 -16.87
C GLN A 310 28.01 -28.42 -15.51
N VAL A 311 27.38 -27.30 -15.15
CA VAL A 311 26.77 -27.12 -13.84
C VAL A 311 25.54 -28.03 -13.67
N ASN A 312 24.68 -28.14 -14.68
CA ASN A 312 23.50 -29.00 -14.62
C ASN A 312 23.84 -30.49 -14.70
N SER A 313 24.90 -30.90 -15.40
CA SER A 313 25.34 -32.30 -15.40
C SER A 313 25.79 -32.73 -14.00
N ALA A 314 26.61 -31.91 -13.33
CA ALA A 314 27.08 -32.22 -11.98
C ALA A 314 25.95 -32.15 -10.93
N PHE A 315 25.01 -31.20 -11.09
CA PHE A 315 23.81 -31.13 -10.26
C PHE A 315 22.92 -32.38 -10.40
N MET A 316 22.75 -32.88 -11.63
CA MET A 316 21.98 -34.09 -11.91
C MET A 316 22.60 -35.34 -11.28
N GLU A 317 23.92 -35.51 -11.40
CA GLU A 317 24.62 -36.65 -10.79
C GLU A 317 24.45 -36.67 -9.27
N GLU A 318 24.53 -35.50 -8.64
CA GLU A 318 24.36 -35.36 -7.20
C GLU A 318 22.90 -35.59 -6.75
N LEU A 319 21.92 -35.08 -7.52
CA LEU A 319 20.50 -35.37 -7.29
C LEU A 319 20.22 -36.87 -7.34
N ARG A 320 20.75 -37.56 -8.35
CA ARG A 320 20.61 -39.00 -8.52
C ARG A 320 21.25 -39.76 -7.36
N ARG A 321 22.47 -39.38 -6.96
CA ARG A 321 23.16 -39.98 -5.81
C ARG A 321 22.30 -39.92 -4.55
N ILE A 322 21.75 -38.75 -4.21
CA ILE A 322 20.89 -38.59 -3.03
C ILE A 322 19.64 -39.47 -3.16
N LEU A 323 19.01 -39.52 -4.34
CA LEU A 323 17.82 -40.33 -4.57
C LEU A 323 18.09 -41.83 -4.38
N ASP A 324 19.20 -42.33 -4.93
CA ASP A 324 19.62 -43.74 -4.85
C ASP A 324 19.99 -44.12 -3.40
N GLU A 325 20.75 -43.27 -2.69
CA GLU A 325 21.16 -43.52 -1.29
C GLU A 325 19.98 -43.55 -0.31
N THR A 326 18.91 -42.80 -0.57
CA THR A 326 17.73 -42.73 0.31
C THR A 326 16.64 -43.72 -0.09
N GLU A 327 16.82 -44.52 -1.15
CA GLU A 327 15.78 -45.39 -1.70
C GLU A 327 15.31 -46.45 -0.68
N GLU A 328 16.25 -47.18 -0.09
CA GLU A 328 15.91 -48.21 0.91
C GLU A 328 15.31 -47.62 2.19
N GLU A 329 15.81 -46.46 2.63
CA GLU A 329 15.31 -45.78 3.84
C GLU A 329 13.87 -45.27 3.62
N ALA A 330 13.57 -44.75 2.43
CA ALA A 330 12.24 -44.28 2.06
C ALA A 330 11.23 -45.44 1.99
N ILE A 331 11.60 -46.58 1.40
CA ILE A 331 10.71 -47.76 1.32
C ILE A 331 10.36 -48.27 2.73
N ARG A 332 11.36 -48.37 3.61
CA ARG A 332 11.14 -48.76 5.01
C ARG A 332 10.21 -47.79 5.76
N ASP A 333 10.36 -46.49 5.53
CA ASP A 333 9.53 -45.46 6.17
C ASP A 333 8.07 -45.41 5.64
N MET A 334 7.84 -45.86 4.40
CA MET A 334 6.49 -46.03 3.83
C MET A 334 5.76 -47.28 4.34
N GLU A 335 6.50 -48.30 4.77
CA GLU A 335 5.95 -49.55 5.32
C GLU A 335 5.66 -49.46 6.83
N THR A 336 6.25 -48.50 7.53
CA THR A 336 6.09 -48.34 8.98
C THR A 336 4.84 -47.50 9.32
N PRO A 337 3.86 -48.00 10.10
CA PRO A 337 2.66 -47.24 10.45
C PRO A 337 2.97 -46.05 11.37
N THR A 338 2.28 -44.93 11.13
CA THR A 338 2.55 -43.56 11.62
C THR A 338 2.47 -43.35 13.16
N MET A 339 2.17 -44.38 13.95
CA MET A 339 1.91 -44.26 15.39
C MET A 339 3.15 -44.15 16.30
N ASN A 340 4.37 -44.35 15.79
CA ASN A 340 5.57 -44.46 16.65
C ASN A 340 6.44 -43.19 16.78
N PHE A 341 6.02 -42.02 16.28
CA PHE A 341 6.86 -40.81 16.30
C PHE A 341 6.85 -39.99 17.60
N MET A 342 6.03 -40.32 18.60
CA MET A 342 6.01 -39.58 19.88
C MET A 342 7.18 -39.93 20.84
N GLY A 343 8.08 -40.85 20.48
CA GLY A 343 9.00 -41.47 21.43
C GLY A 343 10.51 -41.18 21.32
N SER A 344 11.02 -40.48 20.31
CA SER A 344 12.48 -40.33 20.16
C SER A 344 12.93 -38.90 19.86
N LYS A 345 13.15 -38.13 20.93
CA LYS A 345 13.74 -36.78 20.94
C LYS A 345 15.27 -36.78 20.83
N ILE A 346 15.89 -37.78 20.18
CA ILE A 346 17.35 -37.86 20.07
C ILE A 346 17.74 -38.15 18.61
N GLY A 347 18.09 -37.08 17.88
CA GLY A 347 19.11 -37.14 16.82
C GLY A 347 18.74 -37.72 15.46
N ARG A 348 17.54 -37.48 14.90
CA ARG A 348 17.32 -37.72 13.46
C ARG A 348 17.53 -36.44 12.65
N THR A 349 18.78 -36.12 12.36
CA THR A 349 19.19 -35.13 11.34
C THR A 349 19.02 -35.64 9.91
N LYS A 350 18.60 -36.90 9.73
CA LYS A 350 18.44 -37.56 8.43
C LYS A 350 16.96 -37.81 8.17
N ASP A 351 16.41 -37.05 7.23
CA ASP A 351 15.08 -37.27 6.68
C ASP A 351 15.09 -38.53 5.80
N PRO A 352 14.31 -39.58 6.13
CA PRO A 352 14.33 -40.86 5.41
C PRO A 352 13.82 -40.74 3.98
N SER A 353 13.10 -39.68 3.62
CA SER A 353 12.61 -39.45 2.25
C SER A 353 13.67 -38.88 1.30
N GLY A 354 14.75 -38.30 1.85
CA GLY A 354 15.78 -37.59 1.09
C GLY A 354 15.43 -36.15 0.71
N ALA A 355 14.22 -35.68 1.01
CA ALA A 355 13.77 -34.33 0.64
C ALA A 355 14.61 -33.23 1.29
N LEU A 356 15.04 -33.39 2.55
CA LEU A 356 15.92 -32.42 3.21
C LEU A 356 17.30 -32.33 2.54
N ALA A 357 17.86 -33.46 2.11
CA ALA A 357 19.15 -33.50 1.43
C ALA A 357 19.06 -32.82 0.05
N ILE A 358 17.98 -33.07 -0.69
CA ILE A 358 17.70 -32.39 -1.97
C ILE A 358 17.48 -30.89 -1.75
N ALA A 359 16.78 -30.48 -0.69
CA ALA A 359 16.56 -29.07 -0.40
C ALA A 359 17.87 -28.34 -0.08
N ARG A 360 18.77 -28.97 0.68
CA ARG A 360 20.13 -28.46 0.92
C ARG A 360 20.95 -28.38 -0.37
N LEU A 361 20.82 -29.38 -1.24
CA LEU A 361 21.46 -29.37 -2.55
C LEU A 361 21.01 -28.17 -3.38
N PHE A 362 19.72 -27.85 -3.41
CA PHE A 362 19.20 -26.68 -4.12
C PHE A 362 19.81 -25.37 -3.60
N LEU A 363 19.92 -25.21 -2.29
CA LEU A 363 20.50 -24.01 -1.68
C LEU A 363 21.99 -23.85 -2.03
N GLU A 364 22.71 -24.95 -2.27
CA GLU A 364 24.11 -24.92 -2.68
C GLU A 364 24.29 -24.67 -4.19
N TRP A 365 23.44 -25.28 -5.03
CA TRP A 365 23.62 -25.29 -6.48
C TRP A 365 22.91 -24.16 -7.20
N PHE A 366 21.72 -23.74 -6.77
CA PHE A 366 21.00 -22.65 -7.45
C PHE A 366 21.79 -21.33 -7.48
N PRO A 367 22.54 -20.92 -6.45
CA PRO A 367 23.43 -19.77 -6.56
C PRO A 367 24.51 -19.92 -7.65
N LYS A 368 24.98 -21.15 -7.93
CA LYS A 368 25.93 -21.42 -9.02
C LYS A 368 25.28 -21.26 -10.40
N PHE A 369 23.95 -21.39 -10.50
CA PHE A 369 23.21 -21.17 -11.75
C PHE A 369 23.19 -19.69 -12.15
N THR A 370 23.30 -18.77 -11.19
CA THR A 370 23.13 -17.33 -11.43
C THR A 370 24.02 -16.81 -12.55
N ALA A 371 25.33 -17.12 -12.54
CA ALA A 371 26.26 -16.58 -13.53
C ALA A 371 25.97 -17.07 -14.95
N CYS A 372 25.90 -18.39 -15.15
CA CYS A 372 25.76 -18.98 -16.49
C CYS A 372 24.36 -18.74 -17.08
N TYR A 373 23.30 -18.84 -16.29
CA TYR A 373 21.94 -18.62 -16.81
C TYR A 373 21.66 -17.15 -17.07
N GLN A 374 22.20 -16.20 -16.30
CA GLN A 374 22.01 -14.77 -16.60
C GLN A 374 22.57 -14.39 -17.97
N ASP A 375 23.80 -14.83 -18.25
CA ASP A 375 24.44 -14.53 -19.54
C ASP A 375 23.70 -15.19 -20.70
N TYR A 376 23.19 -16.41 -20.50
CA TYR A 376 22.37 -17.10 -21.50
C TYR A 376 21.00 -16.43 -21.71
N ILE A 377 20.30 -16.03 -20.65
CA ILE A 377 19.01 -15.33 -20.74
C ILE A 377 19.17 -14.02 -21.52
N LYS A 378 20.23 -13.25 -21.24
CA LYS A 378 20.55 -12.01 -21.99
C LYS A 378 20.75 -12.28 -23.48
N ALA A 379 21.58 -13.26 -23.81
CA ALA A 379 21.82 -13.64 -25.20
C ALA A 379 20.52 -14.12 -25.88
N SER A 380 19.66 -14.84 -25.14
CA SER A 380 18.45 -15.44 -25.69
C SER A 380 17.41 -14.45 -26.23
N GLN A 381 17.40 -13.21 -25.73
CA GLN A 381 16.53 -12.15 -26.23
C GLN A 381 16.81 -11.82 -27.70
N HIS A 382 18.04 -12.04 -28.16
CA HIS A 382 18.47 -11.75 -29.52
C HIS A 382 18.43 -12.97 -30.45
N PHE A 383 18.23 -14.19 -29.93
CA PHE A 383 18.21 -15.42 -30.73
C PHE A 383 17.18 -15.40 -31.87
N PRO A 384 15.92 -14.95 -31.68
CA PRO A 384 14.94 -14.95 -32.77
C PRO A 384 15.39 -14.05 -33.94
N THR A 385 15.90 -12.87 -33.65
CA THR A 385 16.38 -11.90 -34.66
C THR A 385 17.62 -12.43 -35.37
N LEU A 386 18.60 -12.95 -34.63
CA LEU A 386 19.82 -13.52 -35.20
C LEU A 386 19.51 -14.72 -36.08
N LEU A 387 18.67 -15.65 -35.61
CA LEU A 387 18.31 -16.84 -36.38
C LEU A 387 17.58 -16.49 -37.69
N ASN A 388 16.63 -15.54 -37.65
CA ASN A 388 15.94 -15.08 -38.85
C ASN A 388 16.91 -14.40 -39.83
N SER A 389 17.83 -13.58 -39.32
CA SER A 389 18.85 -12.93 -40.17
C SER A 389 19.77 -13.94 -40.88
N PHE A 390 20.09 -15.05 -40.22
CA PHE A 390 20.93 -16.11 -40.80
C PHE A 390 20.16 -17.03 -41.77
N LEU A 391 18.84 -17.13 -41.61
CA LEU A 391 17.95 -17.90 -42.49
C LEU A 391 17.58 -17.14 -43.77
N ASP A 392 17.52 -15.81 -43.71
CA ASP A 392 17.23 -14.96 -44.88
C ASP A 392 18.39 -14.95 -45.90
N GLN A 393 19.61 -15.23 -45.45
CA GLN A 393 20.78 -15.32 -46.32
C GLN A 393 20.90 -16.73 -46.95
N GLN A 394 21.12 -16.82 -48.27
CA GLN A 394 21.42 -18.10 -48.93
C GLN A 394 22.81 -18.59 -48.54
N SER A 395 22.89 -19.27 -47.40
CA SER A 395 24.14 -19.67 -46.75
C SER A 395 24.19 -21.19 -46.50
N SER A 396 25.40 -21.70 -46.28
CA SER A 396 25.62 -23.09 -45.82
C SER A 396 24.96 -23.36 -44.46
N PHE A 397 24.69 -22.30 -43.70
CA PHE A 397 23.97 -22.34 -42.42
C PHE A 397 22.50 -22.70 -42.64
N ARG A 398 21.80 -22.05 -43.58
CA ARG A 398 20.40 -22.36 -43.91
C ARG A 398 20.21 -23.82 -44.33
N GLN A 399 21.13 -24.38 -45.12
CA GLN A 399 21.06 -25.77 -45.55
C GLN A 399 21.23 -26.76 -44.39
N ARG A 400 22.12 -26.45 -43.43
CA ARG A 400 22.30 -27.24 -42.20
C ARG A 400 21.12 -27.13 -41.25
N VAL A 401 20.56 -25.93 -41.09
CA VAL A 401 19.34 -25.70 -40.29
C VAL A 401 18.12 -26.42 -40.91
N ALA A 402 18.02 -26.49 -42.24
CA ALA A 402 16.98 -27.25 -42.92
C ALA A 402 17.10 -28.77 -42.74
N GLN A 403 18.32 -29.29 -42.57
CA GLN A 403 18.57 -30.72 -42.29
C GLN A 403 18.31 -31.09 -40.82
N ALA A 404 18.69 -30.22 -39.88
CA ALA A 404 18.47 -30.41 -38.44
C ALA A 404 17.03 -30.08 -37.99
N GLY A 405 16.28 -29.31 -38.79
CA GLY A 405 14.95 -28.84 -38.48
C GLY A 405 14.96 -27.50 -37.75
N GLU A 406 14.47 -26.45 -38.41
CA GLU A 406 14.46 -25.07 -37.88
C GLU A 406 13.68 -24.95 -36.56
N GLN A 407 12.54 -25.63 -36.46
CA GLN A 407 11.75 -25.67 -35.23
C GLN A 407 12.45 -26.43 -34.11
N THR A 408 13.21 -27.48 -34.44
CA THR A 408 14.01 -28.25 -33.48
C THR A 408 15.11 -27.37 -32.88
N ILE A 409 15.84 -26.61 -33.70
CA ILE A 409 16.89 -25.69 -33.23
C ILE A 409 16.30 -24.58 -32.36
N ARG A 410 15.20 -23.95 -32.77
CA ARG A 410 14.51 -22.94 -31.93
C ARG A 410 14.05 -23.52 -30.59
N SER A 411 13.51 -24.73 -30.60
CA SER A 411 13.04 -25.43 -29.40
C SER A 411 14.19 -25.76 -28.45
N ILE A 412 15.30 -26.30 -28.96
CA ILE A 412 16.47 -26.65 -28.14
C ILE A 412 17.13 -25.38 -27.56
N LEU A 413 17.23 -24.29 -28.35
CA LEU A 413 17.83 -23.03 -27.89
C LEU A 413 17.07 -22.36 -26.73
N ILE A 414 15.74 -22.48 -26.70
CA ILE A 414 14.93 -21.87 -25.64
C ILE A 414 14.78 -22.77 -24.40
N GLU A 415 15.15 -24.05 -24.47
CA GLU A 415 14.99 -25.01 -23.38
C GLU A 415 15.67 -24.56 -22.06
N PRO A 416 16.90 -24.01 -22.05
CA PRO A 416 17.51 -23.51 -20.81
C PRO A 416 16.72 -22.37 -20.15
N VAL A 417 16.14 -21.48 -20.95
CA VAL A 417 15.29 -20.38 -20.46
C VAL A 417 13.98 -20.92 -19.87
N GLN A 418 13.43 -21.98 -20.46
CA GLN A 418 12.20 -22.62 -19.96
C GLN A 418 12.42 -23.49 -18.72
N ARG A 419 13.62 -24.06 -18.53
CA ARG A 419 13.90 -24.97 -17.40
C ARG A 419 13.86 -24.24 -16.06
N LEU A 420 14.37 -23.02 -15.98
CA LEU A 420 14.45 -22.24 -14.74
C LEU A 420 13.08 -22.03 -14.05
N PRO A 421 12.05 -21.49 -14.73
CA PRO A 421 10.70 -21.40 -14.14
C PRO A 421 10.10 -22.76 -13.73
N ARG A 422 10.45 -23.84 -14.44
CA ARG A 422 9.95 -25.18 -14.11
C ARG A 422 10.48 -25.69 -12.77
N TYR A 423 11.68 -25.31 -12.32
CA TYR A 423 12.14 -25.67 -10.97
C TYR A 423 11.22 -25.11 -9.88
N SER A 424 10.68 -23.89 -10.05
CA SER A 424 9.72 -23.32 -9.09
C SER A 424 8.44 -24.18 -9.00
N LEU A 425 7.91 -24.60 -10.15
CA LEU A 425 6.72 -25.47 -10.21
C LEU A 425 6.98 -26.85 -9.59
N LEU A 426 8.17 -27.43 -9.82
CA LEU A 426 8.54 -28.72 -9.24
C LEU A 426 8.69 -28.63 -7.71
N ILE A 427 9.30 -27.54 -7.22
CA ILE A 427 9.39 -27.28 -5.78
C ILE A 427 8.00 -27.10 -5.17
N ASP A 428 7.09 -26.40 -5.84
CA ASP A 428 5.70 -26.23 -5.37
C ASP A 428 4.96 -27.57 -5.25
N GLN A 429 5.16 -28.48 -6.21
CA GLN A 429 4.60 -29.84 -6.14
C GLN A 429 5.19 -30.63 -4.97
N ILE A 430 6.51 -30.57 -4.77
CA ILE A 430 7.20 -31.22 -3.65
C ILE A 430 6.70 -30.67 -2.31
N VAL A 431 6.61 -29.35 -2.17
CA VAL A 431 6.12 -28.68 -0.96
C VAL A 431 4.67 -29.07 -0.64
N GLY A 432 3.82 -29.26 -1.65
CA GLY A 432 2.44 -29.71 -1.46
C GLY A 432 2.31 -31.12 -0.85
N CYS A 433 3.30 -31.99 -1.06
CA CYS A 433 3.34 -33.34 -0.51
C CYS A 433 3.93 -33.40 0.92
N ILE A 434 4.53 -32.32 1.40
CA ILE A 434 5.27 -32.27 2.66
C ILE A 434 4.42 -31.63 3.77
N PRO A 435 4.34 -32.20 4.99
CA PRO A 435 3.61 -31.59 6.10
C PRO A 435 4.34 -30.36 6.65
N MET A 436 3.61 -29.46 7.33
CA MET A 436 4.17 -28.20 7.83
C MET A 436 5.35 -28.35 8.80
N THR A 437 5.42 -29.47 9.52
CA THR A 437 6.46 -29.79 10.51
C THR A 437 7.71 -30.41 9.90
N HIS A 438 7.75 -30.65 8.60
CA HIS A 438 8.87 -31.35 7.98
C HIS A 438 10.10 -30.43 7.82
N PRO A 439 11.32 -30.90 8.17
CA PRO A 439 12.53 -30.06 8.15
C PRO A 439 12.91 -29.54 6.76
N ALA A 440 12.49 -30.21 5.69
CA ALA A 440 12.79 -29.79 4.31
C ALA A 440 11.95 -28.59 3.82
N LEU A 441 10.84 -28.25 4.48
CA LEU A 441 9.89 -27.24 3.99
C LEU A 441 10.54 -25.85 3.83
N GLN A 442 11.16 -25.34 4.88
CA GLN A 442 11.78 -24.01 4.87
C GLN A 442 12.96 -23.92 3.88
N PRO A 443 13.90 -24.89 3.84
CA PRO A 443 14.91 -24.97 2.79
C PRO A 443 14.34 -24.99 1.36
N MET A 444 13.25 -25.72 1.11
CA MET A 444 12.61 -25.77 -0.22
C MET A 444 12.02 -24.42 -0.64
N LEU A 445 11.32 -23.72 0.27
CA LEU A 445 10.78 -22.38 -0.02
C LEU A 445 11.90 -21.38 -0.32
N LYS A 446 13.00 -21.42 0.44
CA LYS A 446 14.19 -20.59 0.17
C LYS A 446 14.81 -20.91 -1.19
N ALA A 447 14.91 -22.19 -1.55
CA ALA A 447 15.38 -22.61 -2.85
C ALA A 447 14.48 -22.09 -4.00
N ARG A 448 13.16 -22.13 -3.82
CA ARG A 448 12.18 -21.54 -4.75
C ARG A 448 12.42 -20.04 -4.95
N ASP A 449 12.69 -19.31 -3.86
CA ASP A 449 13.00 -17.88 -3.91
C ASP A 449 14.28 -17.60 -4.70
N ILE A 450 15.35 -18.38 -4.49
CA ILE A 450 16.61 -18.20 -5.24
C ILE A 450 16.38 -18.36 -6.75
N ILE A 451 15.67 -19.40 -7.18
CA ILE A 451 15.36 -19.59 -8.61
C ILE A 451 14.46 -18.51 -9.15
N THR A 452 13.41 -18.15 -8.42
CA THR A 452 12.49 -17.08 -8.84
C THR A 452 13.25 -15.76 -8.98
N ASN A 453 14.19 -15.48 -8.08
CA ASN A 453 15.07 -14.34 -8.17
C ASN A 453 15.93 -14.39 -9.42
N ILE A 454 16.58 -15.52 -9.73
CA ILE A 454 17.36 -15.71 -10.98
C ILE A 454 16.49 -15.45 -12.22
N CYS A 455 15.26 -15.97 -12.25
CA CYS A 455 14.31 -15.73 -13.35
C CYS A 455 13.87 -14.26 -13.47
N SER A 456 13.85 -13.52 -12.36
CA SER A 456 13.37 -12.14 -12.28
C SER A 456 14.46 -11.08 -12.40
N MET A 457 15.72 -11.49 -12.41
CA MET A 457 16.90 -10.62 -12.59
C MET A 457 17.00 -10.18 -14.06
N ASP A 458 15.94 -9.52 -14.55
CA ASP A 458 16.14 -8.37 -15.45
C ASP A 458 16.96 -7.34 -14.66
N GLU A 459 17.90 -6.69 -15.35
CA GLU A 459 18.87 -5.72 -14.82
C GLU A 459 18.37 -4.88 -13.63
N PRO A 460 19.23 -4.40 -12.70
CA PRO A 460 18.96 -3.11 -12.06
C PRO A 460 18.43 -2.18 -13.14
N LEU A 461 17.17 -1.75 -13.03
CA LEU A 461 16.67 -0.65 -13.86
C LEU A 461 17.80 0.37 -13.86
N PRO A 462 18.39 0.71 -15.02
CA PRO A 462 19.51 1.64 -15.04
C PRO A 462 19.02 2.91 -14.34
N ASP A 463 19.75 3.30 -13.30
CA ASP A 463 19.63 4.44 -12.39
C ASP A 463 18.30 5.24 -12.33
N LYS A 464 17.94 5.72 -11.12
CA LYS A 464 16.87 6.69 -10.83
C LYS A 464 16.67 7.86 -11.83
N PRO A 465 17.71 8.40 -12.52
CA PRO A 465 17.55 9.40 -13.57
C PRO A 465 16.73 8.93 -14.77
N HIS A 466 16.65 7.63 -15.08
CA HIS A 466 15.95 7.14 -16.27
C HIS A 466 14.43 7.27 -16.18
N VAL A 467 13.82 6.97 -15.03
CA VAL A 467 12.35 7.12 -14.86
C VAL A 467 11.96 8.59 -14.96
N THR A 468 12.67 9.47 -14.26
CA THR A 468 12.43 10.92 -14.31
C THR A 468 12.68 11.48 -15.71
N ASN A 469 13.74 11.06 -16.40
CA ASN A 469 14.00 11.49 -17.78
C ASN A 469 12.94 10.97 -18.77
N ARG A 470 12.44 9.73 -18.58
CA ARG A 470 11.33 9.20 -19.39
C ARG A 470 10.06 10.02 -19.15
N LEU A 471 9.70 10.27 -17.89
CA LEU A 471 8.56 11.10 -17.52
C LEU A 471 8.67 12.51 -18.12
N ARG A 472 9.85 13.14 -18.10
CA ARG A 472 10.10 14.44 -18.73
C ARG A 472 9.81 14.46 -20.23
N ASN A 473 10.03 13.34 -20.92
CA ASN A 473 9.80 13.23 -22.36
C ASN A 473 8.36 12.78 -22.70
N MET A 474 7.62 12.22 -21.74
CA MET A 474 6.26 11.70 -21.92
C MET A 474 5.17 12.63 -21.40
N VAL A 475 5.50 13.51 -20.44
CA VAL A 475 4.56 14.42 -19.78
C VAL A 475 4.92 15.86 -20.11
N GLU A 476 3.93 16.63 -20.56
CA GLU A 476 4.11 18.05 -20.82
C GLU A 476 4.40 18.82 -19.52
N ALA A 477 5.35 19.76 -19.59
CA ALA A 477 5.69 20.69 -18.52
C ALA A 477 6.19 20.02 -17.22
N TRP A 478 6.84 18.85 -17.30
CA TRP A 478 7.49 18.24 -16.14
C TRP A 478 8.54 19.19 -15.52
N PRO A 479 8.50 19.49 -14.21
CA PRO A 479 9.43 20.44 -13.59
C PRO A 479 10.88 19.94 -13.60
N LEU A 480 11.84 20.79 -13.97
CA LEU A 480 13.27 20.42 -14.01
C LEU A 480 13.87 20.11 -12.65
N ASN A 481 13.29 20.65 -11.58
CA ASN A 481 13.70 20.45 -10.20
C ASN A 481 12.97 19.28 -9.51
N LEU A 482 11.98 18.67 -10.17
CA LEU A 482 11.27 17.51 -9.63
C LEU A 482 12.05 16.24 -9.98
N GLU A 483 12.71 15.69 -8.96
CA GLU A 483 13.40 14.41 -8.99
C GLU A 483 12.93 13.58 -7.79
N PRO A 484 11.86 12.77 -7.96
CA PRO A 484 11.41 11.86 -6.91
C PRO A 484 12.58 10.97 -6.48
N GLN A 485 12.88 10.94 -5.18
CA GLN A 485 13.97 10.12 -4.63
C GLN A 485 13.55 8.65 -4.48
N GLY A 486 12.24 8.45 -4.34
CA GLY A 486 11.57 7.18 -4.15
C GLY A 486 11.33 6.38 -5.42
N ARG A 487 11.01 5.10 -5.24
CA ARG A 487 10.54 4.23 -6.32
C ARG A 487 9.09 4.59 -6.68
N LEU A 488 8.71 4.45 -7.95
CA LEU A 488 7.31 4.50 -8.37
C LEU A 488 6.61 3.22 -7.89
N ILE A 489 5.62 3.37 -7.00
CA ILE A 489 4.91 2.27 -6.34
C ILE A 489 3.64 1.90 -7.09
N ALA A 490 2.84 2.91 -7.45
CA ALA A 490 1.54 2.71 -8.08
C ALA A 490 1.16 3.89 -8.97
N THR A 491 0.21 3.62 -9.87
CA THR A 491 -0.46 4.62 -10.70
C THR A 491 -1.97 4.46 -10.53
N ALA A 492 -2.71 5.53 -10.28
CA ALA A 492 -4.17 5.49 -10.18
C ALA A 492 -4.83 6.48 -11.13
N ASP A 493 -5.66 5.98 -12.03
CA ASP A 493 -6.53 6.78 -12.86
C ASP A 493 -7.69 7.33 -12.01
N PHE A 494 -8.03 8.60 -12.23
CA PHE A 494 -9.10 9.25 -11.48
C PHE A 494 -9.91 10.22 -12.34
N THR A 495 -11.10 10.57 -11.84
CA THR A 495 -11.86 11.75 -12.25
C THR A 495 -12.12 12.65 -11.05
N GLU A 496 -11.75 13.93 -11.15
CA GLU A 496 -11.95 14.90 -10.07
C GLU A 496 -13.38 15.48 -10.06
N LEU A 497 -14.04 15.37 -8.92
CA LEU A 497 -15.42 15.78 -8.72
C LEU A 497 -15.48 17.17 -8.08
N ALA A 498 -16.27 18.08 -8.67
CA ALA A 498 -16.63 19.33 -7.97
C ALA A 498 -17.78 19.05 -7.00
N PRO A 499 -17.89 19.82 -5.91
CA PRO A 499 -19.11 19.86 -5.10
C PRO A 499 -20.33 20.07 -6.00
N PRO A 500 -21.43 19.31 -5.82
CA PRO A 500 -21.74 18.42 -4.68
C PRO A 500 -21.23 16.98 -4.81
N PHE A 501 -20.15 16.75 -5.58
CA PHE A 501 -19.47 15.47 -5.75
C PHE A 501 -20.28 14.38 -6.48
N GLN A 502 -21.15 14.81 -7.40
CA GLN A 502 -21.89 13.90 -8.27
C GLN A 502 -21.14 13.69 -9.61
N PRO A 503 -21.13 12.46 -10.17
CA PRO A 503 -20.54 12.19 -11.47
C PRO A 503 -21.41 12.79 -12.59
N LEU A 504 -20.94 13.85 -13.26
CA LEU A 504 -21.62 14.41 -14.44
C LEU A 504 -21.18 13.68 -15.72
N ILE A 505 -22.10 13.59 -16.69
CA ILE A 505 -21.98 12.79 -17.92
C ILE A 505 -20.82 13.22 -18.86
N ASN A 506 -20.11 14.33 -18.60
CA ASN A 506 -19.01 14.83 -19.46
C ASN A 506 -17.83 15.43 -18.67
N GLN A 507 -17.12 14.61 -17.88
CA GLN A 507 -15.98 15.07 -17.06
C GLN A 507 -14.58 14.70 -17.61
N SER A 508 -14.44 14.47 -18.92
CA SER A 508 -13.13 14.15 -19.53
C SER A 508 -12.04 15.19 -19.23
N ASP A 509 -12.42 16.47 -19.09
CA ASP A 509 -11.50 17.58 -18.78
C ASP A 509 -10.96 17.55 -17.33
N ARG A 510 -11.50 16.66 -16.49
CA ARG A 510 -11.10 16.46 -15.08
C ARG A 510 -10.56 15.06 -14.80
N SER A 511 -10.31 14.30 -15.87
CA SER A 511 -9.64 13.02 -15.75
C SER A 511 -8.14 13.21 -15.59
N GLY A 512 -7.54 12.39 -14.76
CA GLY A 512 -6.13 12.49 -14.41
C GLY A 512 -5.53 11.15 -13.97
N ILE A 513 -4.25 11.20 -13.60
CA ILE A 513 -3.51 10.07 -13.07
C ILE A 513 -2.70 10.54 -11.86
N PHE A 514 -2.78 9.81 -10.76
CA PHE A 514 -1.84 9.91 -9.66
C PHE A 514 -0.64 9.00 -9.94
N LEU A 515 0.57 9.53 -9.79
CA LEU A 515 1.79 8.74 -9.69
C LEU A 515 2.22 8.73 -8.22
N LEU A 516 2.15 7.57 -7.59
CA LEU A 516 2.57 7.37 -6.20
C LEU A 516 4.03 6.92 -6.17
N PHE A 517 4.92 7.83 -5.84
CA PHE A 517 6.28 7.49 -5.44
C PHE A 517 6.32 7.21 -3.94
N SER A 518 7.37 6.54 -3.46
CA SER A 518 7.50 6.29 -2.02
C SER A 518 7.52 7.60 -1.22
N ASP A 519 8.10 8.67 -1.77
CA ASP A 519 8.30 9.95 -1.09
C ASP A 519 7.29 11.05 -1.45
N CYS A 520 6.65 10.98 -2.63
CA CYS A 520 5.74 12.01 -3.09
C CYS A 520 4.58 11.46 -3.93
N VAL A 521 3.53 12.27 -4.07
CA VAL A 521 2.43 12.02 -4.99
C VAL A 521 2.39 13.10 -6.07
N VAL A 522 2.41 12.69 -7.33
CA VAL A 522 2.35 13.57 -8.49
C VAL A 522 0.97 13.46 -9.12
N ILE A 523 0.42 14.60 -9.56
CA ILE A 523 -0.90 14.71 -10.17
C ILE A 523 -0.73 15.12 -11.63
N LEU A 524 -1.24 14.29 -12.54
CA LEU A 524 -1.26 14.54 -13.97
C LEU A 524 -2.69 14.72 -14.48
N LYS A 525 -2.89 15.60 -15.47
CA LYS A 525 -4.15 15.77 -16.20
C LYS A 525 -4.07 15.07 -17.56
N LYS A 526 -5.14 14.39 -17.96
CA LYS A 526 -5.28 13.79 -19.29
C LYS A 526 -5.76 14.84 -20.29
N MET A 527 -5.14 14.92 -21.47
CA MET A 527 -5.53 15.87 -22.51
C MET A 527 -6.55 15.28 -23.50
N SER A 528 -6.19 14.19 -24.19
CA SER A 528 -7.05 13.56 -25.20
C SER A 528 -6.70 12.09 -25.49
N GLY A 529 -5.76 11.51 -24.73
CA GLY A 529 -5.27 10.15 -24.91
C GLY A 529 -6.15 9.09 -24.24
N THR A 530 -6.12 7.86 -24.76
CA THR A 530 -6.79 6.70 -24.14
C THR A 530 -5.88 5.94 -23.17
N MET A 531 -4.62 6.37 -23.05
CA MET A 531 -3.61 5.70 -22.25
C MET A 531 -3.99 5.73 -20.76
N THR A 532 -4.01 4.54 -20.15
CA THR A 532 -4.29 4.36 -18.72
C THR A 532 -3.02 4.52 -17.90
N GLY A 533 -3.13 4.72 -16.58
CA GLY A 533 -1.99 4.70 -15.67
C GLY A 533 -1.19 3.41 -15.75
N ARG A 534 -1.85 2.28 -15.99
CA ARG A 534 -1.19 0.99 -16.21
C ARG A 534 -0.35 0.98 -17.48
N ASP A 535 -0.84 1.58 -18.56
CA ASP A 535 -0.08 1.68 -19.81
C ASP A 535 1.10 2.64 -19.66
N LEU A 536 0.92 3.73 -18.92
CA LEU A 536 2.01 4.64 -18.52
C LEU A 536 3.10 3.91 -17.74
N LEU A 537 2.73 3.12 -16.75
CA LEU A 537 3.69 2.35 -15.97
C LEU A 537 4.47 1.35 -16.85
N ARG A 538 3.78 0.67 -17.77
CA ARG A 538 4.42 -0.26 -18.72
C ARG A 538 5.41 0.45 -19.63
N GLU A 539 5.05 1.58 -20.21
CA GLU A 539 5.94 2.37 -21.09
C GLU A 539 7.13 2.94 -20.31
N ILE A 540 6.94 3.31 -19.03
CA ILE A 540 8.03 3.74 -18.15
C ILE A 540 8.99 2.59 -17.83
N GLU A 541 8.51 1.36 -17.64
CA GLU A 541 9.35 0.20 -17.35
C GLU A 541 10.04 -0.34 -18.61
N LYS A 542 9.25 -0.68 -19.64
CA LYS A 542 9.67 -1.28 -20.90
C LYS A 542 9.03 -0.50 -22.07
N PRO A 543 9.71 0.51 -22.61
CA PRO A 543 9.12 1.38 -23.62
C PRO A 543 8.92 0.62 -24.95
N SER A 544 7.78 0.84 -25.59
CA SER A 544 7.52 0.30 -26.92
C SER A 544 8.35 1.03 -27.98
N ALA A 545 8.54 0.41 -29.15
CA ALA A 545 9.25 1.07 -30.26
C ALA A 545 8.58 2.40 -30.66
N ALA A 546 7.25 2.48 -30.57
CA ALA A 546 6.50 3.71 -30.80
C ALA A 546 6.72 4.74 -29.67
N GLY A 547 6.68 4.32 -28.41
CA GLY A 547 6.96 5.18 -27.26
C GLY A 547 8.38 5.76 -27.26
N LEU A 548 9.38 4.97 -27.66
CA LEU A 548 10.76 5.44 -27.86
C LEU A 548 10.85 6.52 -28.93
N LEU A 549 10.20 6.33 -30.08
CA LEU A 549 10.20 7.32 -31.16
C LEU A 549 9.57 8.64 -30.71
N ILE A 550 8.43 8.60 -30.01
CA ILE A 550 7.76 9.78 -29.46
C ILE A 550 8.65 10.49 -28.42
N SER A 551 9.26 9.73 -27.51
CA SER A 551 10.18 10.29 -26.51
C SER A 551 11.40 10.94 -27.16
N MET A 552 11.95 10.37 -28.23
CA MET A 552 13.08 10.94 -28.96
C MET A 552 12.69 12.20 -29.73
N THR A 553 11.50 12.23 -30.34
CA THR A 553 11.00 13.43 -31.03
C THR A 553 10.74 14.57 -30.05
N ASN A 554 10.17 14.29 -28.88
CA ASN A 554 9.93 15.29 -27.84
C ASN A 554 11.26 15.84 -27.29
N ALA A 555 12.22 14.97 -26.99
CA ALA A 555 13.57 15.37 -26.55
C ALA A 555 14.33 16.21 -27.61
N ALA A 556 14.09 15.96 -28.90
CA ALA A 556 14.68 16.68 -30.01
C ALA A 556 13.95 18.00 -30.37
N GLY A 557 12.89 18.37 -29.64
CA GLY A 557 12.11 19.59 -29.92
C GLY A 557 11.24 19.50 -31.19
N GLY A 558 10.85 18.28 -31.59
CA GLY A 558 9.91 18.04 -32.68
C GLY A 558 8.46 18.43 -32.34
N PRO A 559 7.48 18.10 -33.21
CA PRO A 559 6.07 18.33 -32.92
C PRO A 559 5.68 17.52 -31.68
N ALA A 560 5.51 18.21 -30.55
CA ALA A 560 5.25 17.58 -29.27
C ALA A 560 3.87 16.92 -29.27
N ALA A 561 3.84 15.61 -29.05
CA ALA A 561 2.63 14.83 -28.83
C ALA A 561 2.68 14.31 -27.38
N TYR A 562 2.02 15.04 -26.47
CA TYR A 562 1.87 14.65 -25.08
C TYR A 562 0.43 14.19 -24.83
N GLU A 563 0.27 13.08 -24.10
CA GLU A 563 -1.05 12.61 -23.65
C GLU A 563 -1.40 13.14 -22.25
N PHE A 564 -0.39 13.56 -21.49
CA PHE A 564 -0.50 14.00 -20.11
C PHE A 564 0.19 15.34 -19.88
N VAL A 565 -0.39 16.13 -18.97
CA VAL A 565 0.16 17.40 -18.50
C VAL A 565 0.47 17.31 -17.01
N PHE A 566 1.63 17.82 -16.63
CA PHE A 566 1.98 17.99 -15.23
C PHE A 566 1.13 19.07 -14.57
N THR A 567 0.40 18.73 -13.49
CA THR A 567 -0.44 19.71 -12.78
C THR A 567 0.15 20.16 -11.45
N GLY A 568 0.82 19.27 -10.72
CA GLY A 568 1.44 19.56 -9.43
C GLY A 568 1.81 18.29 -8.65
N TRP A 569 2.40 18.48 -7.49
CA TRP A 569 2.82 17.40 -6.60
C TRP A 569 2.85 17.83 -5.14
N HIS A 570 2.84 16.84 -4.23
CA HIS A 570 2.99 17.01 -2.79
C HIS A 570 3.98 16.01 -2.22
N ASP A 571 4.70 16.38 -1.15
CA ASP A 571 5.37 15.40 -0.32
C ASP A 571 4.30 14.49 0.32
N LEU A 572 4.56 13.19 0.41
CA LEU A 572 3.53 12.23 0.85
C LEU A 572 3.08 12.42 2.31
N ALA A 573 3.90 13.11 3.11
CA ALA A 573 3.62 13.50 4.49
C ALA A 573 2.65 14.70 4.59
N GLU A 574 2.58 15.55 3.56
CA GLU A 574 1.76 16.78 3.52
C GLU A 574 0.31 16.52 3.07
N VAL A 575 -0.04 15.26 2.82
CA VAL A 575 -1.36 14.89 2.29
C VAL A 575 -1.99 13.83 3.16
N ARG A 576 -3.30 13.88 3.30
CA ARG A 576 -4.11 12.89 4.02
C ARG A 576 -5.18 12.40 3.09
N PHE A 577 -5.48 11.11 3.22
CA PHE A 577 -6.39 10.43 2.33
C PHE A 577 -7.49 9.79 3.16
N THR A 578 -8.72 10.04 2.76
CA THR A 578 -9.93 9.52 3.38
C THR A 578 -10.85 9.00 2.29
N GLU A 579 -11.74 8.07 2.64
CA GLU A 579 -12.62 7.42 1.69
C GLU A 579 -14.05 7.37 2.19
N ALA A 580 -14.98 7.20 1.26
CA ALA A 580 -16.38 6.96 1.55
C ALA A 580 -16.56 5.53 2.11
N ASP A 581 -17.64 5.32 2.86
CA ASP A 581 -17.96 4.01 3.45
C ASP A 581 -18.22 2.93 2.37
N ASP A 582 -18.68 3.34 1.19
CA ASP A 582 -18.86 2.47 0.03
C ASP A 582 -17.57 2.24 -0.79
N GLY A 583 -16.47 2.93 -0.44
CA GLY A 583 -15.19 2.87 -1.13
C GLY A 583 -15.17 3.48 -2.54
N THR A 584 -16.22 4.20 -2.95
CA THR A 584 -16.33 4.79 -4.29
C THR A 584 -15.63 6.14 -4.37
N LEU A 585 -15.85 7.01 -3.39
CA LEU A 585 -15.24 8.33 -3.32
C LEU A 585 -13.99 8.34 -2.45
N PHE A 586 -13.07 9.21 -2.85
CA PHE A 586 -11.77 9.36 -2.24
C PHE A 586 -11.40 10.84 -2.12
N TRP A 587 -11.03 11.27 -0.92
CA TRP A 587 -10.61 12.65 -0.66
C TRP A 587 -9.12 12.72 -0.40
N MET A 588 -8.46 13.68 -1.04
CA MET A 588 -7.09 14.09 -0.76
C MET A 588 -7.13 15.46 -0.08
N THR A 589 -6.75 15.49 1.19
CA THR A 589 -6.62 16.72 1.97
C THR A 589 -5.16 17.10 2.06
N SER A 590 -4.80 18.27 1.55
CA SER A 590 -3.45 18.83 1.68
C SER A 590 -3.32 19.61 2.99
N THR A 591 -2.14 19.60 3.60
CA THR A 591 -1.78 20.47 4.73
C THR A 591 -0.87 21.63 4.31
N GLU A 592 -0.22 21.51 3.15
CA GLU A 592 0.69 22.49 2.57
C GLU A 592 0.30 22.82 1.12
N GLU A 593 0.77 23.96 0.60
CA GLU A 593 0.48 24.36 -0.77
C GLU A 593 1.07 23.40 -1.80
N MET A 594 0.32 23.15 -2.88
CA MET A 594 0.77 22.25 -3.94
C MET A 594 1.97 22.83 -4.70
N ARG A 595 3.01 22.01 -4.85
CA ARG A 595 4.27 22.39 -5.49
C ARG A 595 4.22 22.18 -7.01
N GLY A 596 5.02 22.99 -7.72
CA GLY A 596 5.23 22.82 -9.15
C GLY A 596 4.02 23.15 -10.05
N ALA A 597 2.99 23.85 -9.57
CA ALA A 597 1.78 23.99 -10.38
C ALA A 597 2.01 24.59 -11.76
N HIS A 598 1.25 24.06 -12.73
CA HIS A 598 1.36 24.42 -14.14
C HIS A 598 1.22 25.94 -14.37
N PRO A 599 2.07 26.57 -15.19
CA PRO A 599 2.06 28.03 -15.39
C PRO A 599 1.00 28.52 -16.38
N GLY A 600 0.49 27.65 -17.27
CA GLY A 600 -0.44 27.97 -18.35
C GLY A 600 -1.90 27.61 -18.07
N GLU A 601 -2.63 27.24 -19.12
CA GLU A 601 -4.08 27.00 -19.09
C GLU A 601 -4.53 25.81 -18.21
N HIS A 602 -3.66 24.83 -17.99
CA HIS A 602 -3.92 23.68 -17.11
C HIS A 602 -3.62 23.94 -15.63
N ARG A 603 -3.46 25.21 -15.23
CA ARG A 603 -3.20 25.57 -13.84
C ARG A 603 -4.37 25.18 -12.93
N ILE A 604 -4.08 24.35 -11.95
CA ILE A 604 -4.97 24.05 -10.83
C ILE A 604 -4.60 24.90 -9.60
N SER A 605 -5.53 25.00 -8.65
CA SER A 605 -5.30 25.74 -7.40
C SER A 605 -4.14 25.13 -6.61
N LYS A 606 -3.29 25.99 -6.05
CA LYS A 606 -2.21 25.59 -5.12
C LYS A 606 -2.66 25.56 -3.67
N ALA A 607 -3.84 26.10 -3.37
CA ALA A 607 -4.26 26.32 -2.00
C ALA A 607 -4.42 25.01 -1.24
N VAL A 608 -4.14 25.07 0.06
CA VAL A 608 -4.44 24.01 1.03
C VAL A 608 -5.94 23.74 0.99
N THR A 609 -6.30 22.59 0.44
CA THR A 609 -7.68 22.21 0.13
C THR A 609 -7.90 20.71 0.30
N SER A 610 -9.17 20.32 0.41
CA SER A 610 -9.63 18.94 0.27
C SER A 610 -10.29 18.77 -1.10
N ARG A 611 -9.82 17.79 -1.87
CA ARG A 611 -10.26 17.50 -3.24
C ARG A 611 -10.85 16.09 -3.29
N CYS A 612 -11.95 15.92 -4.02
CA CYS A 612 -12.67 14.66 -4.13
C CYS A 612 -12.46 14.01 -5.50
N PHE A 613 -12.22 12.70 -5.50
CA PHE A 613 -11.87 11.92 -6.68
C PHE A 613 -12.67 10.62 -6.72
N LEU A 614 -13.05 10.24 -7.94
CA LEU A 614 -13.54 8.91 -8.28
C LEU A 614 -12.37 8.13 -8.89
N LEU A 615 -11.90 7.10 -8.21
CA LEU A 615 -10.82 6.23 -8.70
C LEU A 615 -11.35 5.23 -9.74
N GLN A 616 -10.52 4.89 -10.73
CA GLN A 616 -10.89 4.04 -11.86
C GLN A 616 -9.98 2.81 -11.95
N GLU A 617 -10.31 1.89 -12.87
CA GLU A 617 -9.52 0.69 -13.19
C GLU A 617 -9.31 -0.21 -11.96
N ILE A 618 -8.07 -0.48 -11.57
CA ILE A 618 -7.72 -1.40 -10.48
C ILE A 618 -8.17 -0.91 -9.09
N TYR A 619 -8.47 0.39 -8.97
CA TYR A 619 -8.93 1.04 -7.73
C TYR A 619 -10.41 1.42 -7.75
N GLU A 620 -11.15 1.07 -8.81
CA GLU A 620 -12.59 1.33 -8.90
C GLU A 620 -13.34 0.66 -7.74
N ALA A 621 -14.11 1.45 -6.98
CA ALA A 621 -14.79 1.05 -5.75
C ALA A 621 -13.87 0.37 -4.70
N ARG A 622 -12.56 0.67 -4.76
CA ARG A 622 -11.52 0.08 -3.91
C ARG A 622 -10.57 1.16 -3.39
N ALA A 623 -11.11 2.28 -2.92
CA ALA A 623 -10.32 3.35 -2.29
C ALA A 623 -9.40 2.83 -1.17
N SER A 624 -9.85 1.83 -0.40
CA SER A 624 -9.05 1.25 0.69
C SER A 624 -7.75 0.64 0.17
N LYS A 625 -7.78 0.05 -1.03
CA LYS A 625 -6.58 -0.52 -1.64
C LYS A 625 -5.54 0.55 -1.99
N TRP A 626 -5.99 1.72 -2.44
CA TRP A 626 -5.11 2.87 -2.65
C TRP A 626 -4.54 3.38 -1.32
N GLY A 627 -5.37 3.49 -0.28
CA GLY A 627 -4.92 3.84 1.07
C GLY A 627 -3.83 2.88 1.61
N GLU A 628 -3.96 1.58 1.34
CA GLU A 628 -2.94 0.58 1.68
C GLU A 628 -1.61 0.85 0.97
N ASP A 629 -1.64 1.16 -0.33
CA ASP A 629 -0.45 1.43 -1.13
C ASP A 629 0.23 2.74 -0.70
N VAL A 630 -0.55 3.77 -0.32
CA VAL A 630 -0.04 5.02 0.28
C VAL A 630 0.66 4.76 1.61
N VAL A 631 0.09 3.94 2.49
CA VAL A 631 0.73 3.63 3.79
C VAL A 631 2.04 2.89 3.56
N LYS A 632 2.08 1.91 2.65
CA LYS A 632 3.32 1.21 2.29
C LYS A 632 4.37 2.16 1.70
N ALA A 633 3.94 3.12 0.88
CA ALA A 633 4.81 4.15 0.32
C ALA A 633 5.45 5.02 1.41
N ARG A 634 4.67 5.46 2.41
CA ARG A 634 5.17 6.23 3.56
C ARG A 634 6.22 5.46 4.35
N VAL A 635 5.95 4.19 4.64
CA VAL A 635 6.91 3.34 5.33
C VAL A 635 8.17 3.15 4.48
N GLU A 636 8.04 2.90 3.17
CA GLU A 636 9.19 2.76 2.25
C GLU A 636 10.05 4.03 2.17
N ALA A 637 9.47 5.22 2.22
CA ALA A 637 10.22 6.47 2.26
C ALA A 637 10.80 6.83 3.63
N ARG A 638 10.19 6.36 4.72
CA ARG A 638 10.69 6.61 6.09
C ARG A 638 12.00 5.88 6.34
N PHE A 639 12.08 4.61 5.93
CA PHE A 639 13.22 3.74 6.21
C PHE A 639 14.06 3.49 4.96
N SER A 640 15.36 3.78 5.05
CA SER A 640 16.30 3.50 3.97
C SER A 640 16.34 2.01 3.61
N GLU A 641 16.76 1.67 2.38
CA GLU A 641 16.91 0.26 1.99
C GLU A 641 17.83 -0.50 2.95
N LYS A 642 18.92 0.13 3.40
CA LYS A 642 19.86 -0.46 4.37
C LYS A 642 19.19 -0.83 5.69
N GLU A 643 18.24 -0.02 6.15
CA GLU A 643 17.49 -0.32 7.37
C GLU A 643 16.44 -1.40 7.12
N ARG A 644 15.73 -1.36 5.99
CA ARG A 644 14.72 -2.36 5.65
C ARG A 644 15.30 -3.75 5.41
N GLU A 645 16.57 -3.83 5.00
CA GLU A 645 17.32 -5.08 4.87
C GLU A 645 17.93 -5.56 6.20
N ASN A 646 17.91 -4.74 7.25
CA ASN A 646 18.42 -5.12 8.55
C ASN A 646 17.40 -6.06 9.23
N PRO A 647 17.80 -7.24 9.73
CA PRO A 647 16.91 -8.15 10.47
C PRO A 647 16.29 -7.52 11.74
N THR A 648 16.83 -6.40 12.23
CA THR A 648 16.23 -5.65 13.35
C THR A 648 15.10 -4.70 12.94
N TRP A 649 14.62 -4.79 11.70
CA TRP A 649 13.49 -4.04 11.18
C TRP A 649 12.53 -4.98 10.46
N THR A 650 11.23 -4.85 10.70
CA THR A 650 10.20 -5.50 9.90
C THR A 650 8.96 -4.60 9.76
N LEU A 651 8.18 -4.78 8.70
CA LEU A 651 6.83 -4.23 8.60
C LEU A 651 5.85 -5.36 8.85
N ARG A 652 4.87 -5.18 9.75
CA ARG A 652 3.79 -6.15 9.97
C ARG A 652 2.43 -5.49 9.78
N SER A 653 1.46 -6.27 9.32
CA SER A 653 0.09 -5.80 9.12
C SER A 653 -0.91 -6.70 9.83
N ALA A 654 -1.77 -6.09 10.63
CA ALA A 654 -2.94 -6.71 11.25
C ALA A 654 -4.21 -6.07 10.68
N ARG A 655 -5.28 -6.86 10.62
CA ARG A 655 -6.64 -6.35 10.35
C ARG A 655 -7.48 -6.52 11.61
N MET A 656 -8.06 -5.43 12.08
CA MET A 656 -8.94 -5.43 13.25
C MET A 656 -10.26 -6.13 12.90
N PRO A 657 -10.71 -7.14 13.68
CA PRO A 657 -11.95 -7.87 13.41
C PRO A 657 -13.20 -6.99 13.43
N ASP A 658 -13.27 -6.07 14.40
CA ASP A 658 -14.50 -5.32 14.67
C ASP A 658 -14.71 -4.13 13.71
N SER A 659 -13.62 -3.55 13.22
CA SER A 659 -13.67 -2.31 12.42
C SER A 659 -13.13 -2.47 11.00
N ASN A 660 -12.57 -3.63 10.62
CA ASN A 660 -11.81 -3.81 9.37
C ASN A 660 -10.62 -2.85 9.20
N LEU A 661 -10.17 -2.17 10.27
CA LEU A 661 -9.00 -1.28 10.22
C LEU A 661 -7.72 -2.09 9.98
N GLY A 662 -6.98 -1.77 8.93
CA GLY A 662 -5.65 -2.31 8.65
C GLY A 662 -4.57 -1.49 9.38
N LEU A 663 -3.89 -2.10 10.33
CA LEU A 663 -2.76 -1.50 11.04
C LEU A 663 -1.47 -1.95 10.38
N HIS A 664 -0.66 -1.03 9.88
CA HIS A 664 0.66 -1.31 9.30
C HIS A 664 1.74 -0.75 10.22
N ALA A 665 2.38 -1.65 10.97
CA ALA A 665 3.36 -1.28 11.99
C ALA A 665 4.79 -1.57 11.51
N ALA A 666 5.60 -0.53 11.37
CA ALA A 666 7.04 -0.66 11.25
C ALA A 666 7.64 -0.94 12.64
N ILE A 667 8.20 -2.14 12.80
CA ILE A 667 8.76 -2.65 14.04
C ILE A 667 10.27 -2.56 13.98
N PHE A 668 10.86 -1.82 14.91
CA PHE A 668 12.31 -1.66 14.98
C PHE A 668 12.74 -1.34 16.41
N GLN A 669 14.04 -1.50 16.68
CA GLN A 669 14.65 -1.05 17.94
C GLN A 669 15.39 0.27 17.73
N GLU A 670 15.23 1.22 18.65
CA GLU A 670 15.92 2.51 18.61
C GLU A 670 16.18 3.04 20.02
N GLY A 671 17.44 3.36 20.32
CA GLY A 671 17.84 3.94 21.60
C GLY A 671 17.61 5.44 21.66
N ALA A 672 17.35 5.99 22.85
CA ALA A 672 17.08 7.41 23.06
C ALA A 672 18.16 8.34 22.47
N ASP A 673 19.43 7.94 22.59
CA ASP A 673 20.59 8.71 22.10
C ASP A 673 20.98 8.38 20.64
N GLN A 674 20.25 7.47 20.00
CA GLN A 674 20.54 7.03 18.63
C GLN A 674 19.96 8.02 17.62
N LEU A 675 20.81 8.56 16.75
CA LEU A 675 20.41 9.36 15.59
C LEU A 675 20.76 8.59 14.32
N ILE A 676 19.74 8.30 13.52
CA ILE A 676 19.90 7.59 12.25
C ILE A 676 19.86 8.62 11.13
N GLU A 677 20.99 8.79 10.45
CA GLU A 677 21.14 9.73 9.35
C GLU A 677 20.25 9.32 8.16
N GLY A 678 19.49 10.27 7.62
CA GLY A 678 18.64 10.08 6.44
C GLY A 678 17.25 9.46 6.71
N ARG A 679 16.92 9.07 7.95
CA ARG A 679 15.57 8.62 8.32
C ARG A 679 14.60 9.81 8.31
N LYS A 680 13.47 9.69 7.61
CA LYS A 680 12.44 10.76 7.53
C LYS A 680 11.57 10.81 8.79
N GLU A 681 10.53 11.66 8.77
CA GLU A 681 9.62 11.83 9.90
C GLU A 681 8.97 10.51 10.36
N PRO A 682 8.72 10.36 11.68
CA PRO A 682 8.03 9.21 12.24
C PRO A 682 6.59 9.06 11.74
N ALA A 683 5.98 7.91 12.00
CA ALA A 683 4.57 7.69 11.77
C ALA A 683 3.69 8.66 12.58
N PRO A 684 2.47 8.98 12.09
CA PRO A 684 1.49 9.75 12.87
C PRO A 684 1.13 9.08 14.20
N ILE A 685 1.21 7.74 14.27
CA ILE A 685 1.00 6.98 15.51
C ILE A 685 2.28 6.27 15.89
N ARG A 686 2.78 6.53 17.11
CA ARG A 686 3.99 5.91 17.64
C ARG A 686 3.70 5.15 18.92
N VAL A 687 3.99 3.85 18.92
CA VAL A 687 3.90 2.97 20.08
C VAL A 687 5.33 2.77 20.61
N VAL A 688 5.58 3.20 21.84
CA VAL A 688 6.91 3.17 22.47
C VAL A 688 6.87 2.15 23.60
N VAL A 689 7.63 1.06 23.45
CA VAL A 689 7.64 -0.04 24.41
C VAL A 689 8.79 0.14 25.40
N ASP A 690 8.47 -0.01 26.70
CA ASP A 690 9.38 0.11 27.84
C ASP A 690 10.30 1.33 27.73
N HIS A 691 9.71 2.52 27.69
CA HIS A 691 10.46 3.78 27.55
C HIS A 691 11.53 3.96 28.64
N ASP A 692 11.28 3.43 29.84
CA ASP A 692 12.19 3.39 30.97
C ASP A 692 13.48 2.58 30.72
N ARG A 693 13.48 1.68 29.72
CA ARG A 693 14.65 0.90 29.27
C ARG A 693 15.49 1.63 28.20
N GLY A 694 15.25 2.92 27.99
CA GLY A 694 16.03 3.75 27.06
C GLY A 694 15.52 3.74 25.62
N THR A 695 14.28 3.32 25.38
CA THR A 695 13.63 3.36 24.06
C THR A 695 13.35 4.79 23.62
N LYS A 696 13.65 5.12 22.36
CA LYS A 696 13.41 6.46 21.83
C LYS A 696 11.93 6.77 21.65
N GLY A 697 11.45 7.73 22.43
CA GLY A 697 10.13 8.34 22.23
C GLY A 697 10.12 9.43 21.17
N ALA A 698 8.93 9.94 20.86
CA ALA A 698 8.74 11.21 20.17
C ALA A 698 7.54 11.91 20.80
N PRO A 699 7.64 13.19 21.20
CA PRO A 699 6.51 13.88 21.81
C PRO A 699 5.41 14.16 20.78
N VAL A 700 4.17 14.12 21.23
CA VAL A 700 3.00 14.51 20.43
C VAL A 700 3.18 15.93 19.88
N GLY A 701 2.78 16.16 18.64
CA GLY A 701 2.87 17.45 17.96
C GLY A 701 4.25 17.78 17.37
N HIS A 702 5.25 16.92 17.54
CA HIS A 702 6.57 17.09 16.92
C HIS A 702 6.74 16.16 15.73
N TYR A 703 7.32 16.66 14.65
CA TYR A 703 7.64 15.89 13.44
C TYR A 703 6.45 15.07 12.89
N GLY A 704 5.23 15.61 12.97
CA GLY A 704 4.03 14.96 12.45
C GLY A 704 3.41 13.86 13.32
N VAL A 705 3.92 13.62 14.55
CA VAL A 705 3.33 12.64 15.47
C VAL A 705 2.03 13.18 16.08
N GLU A 706 0.94 12.44 15.88
CA GLU A 706 -0.40 12.81 16.32
C GLU A 706 -0.80 12.07 17.60
N ILE A 707 -0.38 10.80 17.73
CA ILE A 707 -0.71 9.92 18.85
C ILE A 707 0.54 9.19 19.32
N VAL A 708 0.77 9.20 20.63
CA VAL A 708 1.83 8.42 21.28
C VAL A 708 1.20 7.46 22.27
N VAL A 709 1.58 6.19 22.19
CA VAL A 709 1.16 5.13 23.12
C VAL A 709 2.41 4.58 23.81
N ASN A 710 2.63 4.94 25.07
CA ASN A 710 3.71 4.38 25.87
C ASN A 710 3.22 3.07 26.51
N VAL A 711 3.93 1.97 26.27
CA VAL A 711 3.55 0.63 26.73
C VAL A 711 4.59 0.12 27.71
N THR A 712 4.17 -0.31 28.90
CA THR A 712 5.02 -0.97 29.89
C THR A 712 4.64 -2.44 29.97
N THR A 713 5.59 -3.33 29.64
CA THR A 713 5.29 -4.73 29.32
C THR A 713 5.32 -5.70 30.50
N ASN A 714 5.83 -5.32 31.67
CA ASN A 714 5.81 -6.12 32.92
C ASN A 714 6.00 -7.63 32.73
N ASP A 715 4.95 -8.44 32.89
CA ASP A 715 4.97 -9.92 32.77
C ASP A 715 4.48 -10.45 31.42
N MET A 716 4.22 -9.57 30.45
CA MET A 716 3.66 -9.83 29.12
C MET A 716 2.29 -10.52 29.11
N LYS A 717 1.64 -10.69 30.27
CA LYS A 717 0.24 -11.11 30.35
C LYS A 717 -0.68 -9.91 30.42
N ARG A 718 -0.24 -8.88 31.15
CA ARG A 718 -0.89 -7.58 31.21
C ARG A 718 0.09 -6.49 30.86
N VAL A 719 -0.38 -5.52 30.09
CA VAL A 719 0.39 -4.35 29.68
C VAL A 719 -0.29 -3.08 30.19
N SER A 720 0.52 -2.14 30.66
CA SER A 720 0.05 -0.80 31.00
C SER A 720 0.29 0.11 29.81
N MET A 721 -0.73 0.84 29.37
CA MET A 721 -0.63 1.76 28.24
C MET A 721 -1.04 3.17 28.64
N LEU A 722 -0.23 4.15 28.25
CA LEU A 722 -0.51 5.58 28.36
C LEU A 722 -0.61 6.17 26.95
N THR A 723 -1.83 6.50 26.54
CA THR A 723 -2.13 7.11 25.23
C THR A 723 -2.28 8.61 25.36
N VAL A 724 -1.56 9.38 24.54
CA VAL A 724 -1.62 10.85 24.47
C VAL A 724 -1.87 11.27 23.03
N GLY A 725 -2.84 12.17 22.81
CA GLY A 725 -3.18 12.72 21.49
C GLY A 725 -3.01 14.24 21.40
N LEU A 726 -3.07 14.80 20.18
CA LEU A 726 -2.92 16.24 19.91
C LEU A 726 -3.89 17.15 20.67
N ASN A 727 -5.06 16.65 21.04
CA ASN A 727 -6.07 17.40 21.78
C ASN A 727 -5.74 17.56 23.28
N GLY A 728 -4.58 17.09 23.73
CA GLY A 728 -4.14 17.16 25.13
C GLY A 728 -4.83 16.18 26.07
N ARG A 729 -5.72 15.31 25.55
CA ARG A 729 -6.32 14.23 26.34
C ARG A 729 -5.32 13.09 26.50
N GLN A 730 -5.31 12.53 27.70
CA GLN A 730 -4.49 11.37 28.05
C GLN A 730 -5.36 10.26 28.63
N PHE A 731 -5.02 9.02 28.31
CA PHE A 731 -5.70 7.82 28.82
C PHE A 731 -4.66 6.85 29.37
N GLN A 732 -4.91 6.36 30.58
CA GLN A 732 -4.11 5.31 31.19
C GLN A 732 -5.00 4.08 31.34
N ASP A 733 -4.58 2.96 30.74
CA ASP A 733 -5.32 1.71 30.72
C ASP A 733 -4.37 0.55 31.11
N ASP A 734 -4.84 -0.37 31.96
CA ASP A 734 -4.14 -1.62 32.29
C ASP A 734 -4.94 -2.80 31.72
N VAL A 735 -4.44 -3.41 30.65
CA VAL A 735 -5.20 -4.38 29.84
C VAL A 735 -4.52 -5.74 29.74
N ALA A 736 -5.30 -6.78 29.48
CA ALA A 736 -4.74 -8.05 29.02
C ALA A 736 -4.07 -7.85 27.66
N LEU A 737 -3.03 -8.64 27.36
CA LEU A 737 -2.29 -8.49 26.11
C LEU A 737 -3.19 -8.63 24.87
N GLU A 738 -4.14 -9.56 24.88
CA GLU A 738 -5.11 -9.78 23.80
C GLU A 738 -6.01 -8.55 23.52
N ASP A 739 -6.28 -7.74 24.55
CA ASP A 739 -7.11 -6.54 24.47
C ASP A 739 -6.32 -5.28 24.09
N PHE A 740 -5.01 -5.40 23.84
CA PHE A 740 -4.13 -4.27 23.56
C PHE A 740 -4.58 -3.49 22.31
N LEU A 741 -4.69 -4.15 21.16
CA LEU A 741 -5.09 -3.49 19.90
C LEU A 741 -6.54 -2.95 19.94
N PRO A 742 -7.54 -3.69 20.44
CA PRO A 742 -8.90 -3.15 20.60
C PRO A 742 -8.97 -1.93 21.52
N THR A 743 -8.16 -1.90 22.58
CA THR A 743 -8.12 -0.73 23.48
C THR A 743 -7.45 0.45 22.81
N MET A 744 -6.32 0.23 22.16
CA MET A 744 -5.61 1.26 21.39
C MET A 744 -6.49 1.88 20.30
N SER A 745 -7.24 1.07 19.54
CA SER A 745 -8.13 1.60 18.49
C SER A 745 -9.24 2.48 19.08
N ARG A 746 -9.90 2.03 20.16
CA ARG A 746 -10.92 2.83 20.85
C ARG A 746 -10.39 4.16 21.38
N ARG A 747 -9.15 4.20 21.88
CA ARG A 747 -8.51 5.44 22.34
C ARG A 747 -8.01 6.33 21.20
N GLY A 748 -7.77 5.76 20.02
CA GLY A 748 -7.36 6.48 18.82
C GLY A 748 -8.51 7.08 17.99
N GLU A 749 -9.74 6.55 18.10
CA GLU A 749 -10.92 6.99 17.35
C GLU A 749 -11.50 8.35 17.77
N PHE A 750 -10.88 9.10 18.69
CA PHE A 750 -11.46 10.34 19.21
C PHE A 750 -11.13 11.58 18.38
N ASN A 751 -11.83 11.74 17.25
CA ASN A 751 -12.55 12.98 16.99
C ASN A 751 -14.05 12.74 17.30
N ASP A 752 -14.60 13.52 18.21
CA ASP A 752 -16.05 13.77 18.41
C ASP A 752 -16.97 12.73 19.07
N HIS A 753 -16.48 11.80 19.90
CA HIS A 753 -17.36 11.06 20.81
C HIS A 753 -17.12 11.41 22.29
N LYS A 754 -17.73 12.51 22.74
CA LYS A 754 -18.49 12.66 24.01
C LYS A 754 -18.58 14.12 24.44
N SER A 755 -19.79 14.67 24.40
CA SER A 755 -20.24 15.69 25.33
C SER A 755 -21.71 15.45 25.68
N ALA A 756 -22.00 15.48 26.99
CA ALA A 756 -23.31 15.46 27.63
C ALA A 756 -24.05 14.12 27.67
N ASP A 757 -23.65 13.26 28.61
CA ASP A 757 -24.59 12.50 29.47
C ASP A 757 -23.79 11.83 30.61
N SER A 758 -23.44 12.62 31.63
CA SER A 758 -23.11 12.19 33.00
C SER A 758 -22.54 13.38 33.76
N ASP A 759 -23.40 14.29 34.20
CA ASP A 759 -23.17 15.16 35.37
C ASP A 759 -24.51 15.83 35.72
N ALA A 760 -25.42 15.02 36.23
CA ALA A 760 -26.64 15.46 36.89
C ALA A 760 -27.13 14.35 37.84
N ASN A 761 -26.27 13.94 38.76
CA ASN A 761 -26.65 13.23 39.98
C ASN A 761 -25.48 13.28 40.97
N GLU A 762 -25.18 14.48 41.45
CA GLU A 762 -24.60 14.75 42.78
C GLU A 762 -24.49 16.27 42.97
N LEU A 763 -25.62 16.88 43.33
CA LEU A 763 -25.82 17.96 44.33
C LEU A 763 -27.23 18.55 44.21
#